data_AF-A0A370BFA0-F1
#
_entry.id   AF-A0A370BFA0-F1
#
_cell.length_a   1.000
_cell.length_b   1.000
_cell.length_c   1.000
_cell.angle_alpha   90.00
_cell.angle_beta   90.00
_cell.angle_gamma   90.00
#
_symmetry.space_group_name_H-M   'P 1'
#
loop_
_entity.id
_entity.type
_entity.pdbx_description
1 polymer ?
#
loop_
_entity_poly.entity_id
_entity_poly.type
_entity_poly.pdbx_seq_one_letter_code
_entity_poly.pdbx_strand_id
1 'polypeptide(L)'
;MSDPDQYTVGWICALETEYVAARAFFEKKHPRPETLSPNDNNHYTLGEVGGHRIVIAVLPDGEYGISSAAGVARDMVHSFPNIRFGLMVGIGGGVPTKHDIRLGDVIVSSSRNGRGGLLQYDLGKELQGQEFYQTGFLNQPPPILRTAVAGLQAQYEEEGHQLKESIQAVLEGNNRLKRRYMQSPFEADRLFESQFAHLNPHANCGEICDSSNLICRPKRTDEEYDPAIHYGLIASGNRVIKDAIFRDKLAAEKDVLCLEMEAAGLMNHFPCLVIRGVCDYADSHKGKEWQGWAAMMAAAYARDLLYQIVPQRVKAERRVSELLDGIKSQLANVSKDIDNLRSITSGSAQEVHALAESIDLKDLPVATGAEFGTYMDQHEEECLPGTRKELLLDIRDWAVSDQGKCIFWLNGLAGTGKSTISRTVAKDLQEQGLLGASFFFKRGEGDRGNAARFFPTIIQQLFTRIPELRAAILQAIRDNPRISTMPLKEQFEELIHRPLHSLSQSSLQSLRLVVVVDALDECDRDDDIKVILQLLPRVQDVNSLCLRFFITSRPELPLRLGFNAIDHRDLILHEVPKPIIERDISMFLKEKFVSIRHTRSLSSDWPGYVNAQRLVTMSVPLFIFAATICRLFEDYNLDPAQCLTEILKYQNHESKLDGTYLPVLDRLVSKYNGKTQKQLIQGVREVVGTIILLESPLSFTSLSKFMGISTQSIPARLNSLHSVLYIPNNDILPVRLFHQSFRDFLLDPSTRGKTPFWVDEKEMNQTIFISCLSVMREYLKKNICRLGSYGTKRSDINHKSIDHYLLPELQYSCRYWIHHLARSNDPMSQVNDILTFLKEHFLHWLESMSILGITPEAIIAVNSLLQLTKDTSSNEMYVFLLDARRFILKFAQIVDTAPLQLYSSGLIFAPHRSLIKESFERELPAWLSRGPKVEEYWDPEMQTLEGHSGSIHSVAFSNNGQLLASGSEDNTIKLWDAATGALKHTLEGHSDSVISVAFSNNGQLLASSSYDNTIKLWDAATGTLKHDISTDHVATDIQFSEQLPLLITNIGSFDIRNCYESFSTSSEKVMEISLAAGRWVTVQGQREVWLPPNYYPQSSTVKDSTIALGSTSGRVAIIAVSVM
;
A
#
# COMPACT_ATOMS: atom_id res chain seq x y z
N MET A 1 43.70 15.80 -33.77
CA MET A 1 42.59 15.94 -32.82
C MET A 1 41.38 15.18 -33.33
N SER A 2 40.95 14.16 -32.59
CA SER A 2 39.70 13.45 -32.85
C SER A 2 38.60 14.22 -32.12
N ASP A 3 37.71 14.88 -32.85
CA ASP A 3 36.54 15.56 -32.29
C ASP A 3 35.56 14.51 -31.71
N PRO A 4 35.28 14.52 -30.39
CA PRO A 4 34.41 13.53 -29.73
C PRO A 4 33.00 13.47 -30.33
N ASP A 5 32.51 14.56 -30.93
CA ASP A 5 31.20 14.62 -31.57
C ASP A 5 31.11 13.73 -32.81
N GLN A 6 32.24 13.23 -33.32
CA GLN A 6 32.24 12.45 -34.55
C GLN A 6 31.98 10.95 -34.29
N TYR A 7 31.88 10.53 -33.02
CA TYR A 7 31.70 9.13 -32.65
C TYR A 7 30.24 8.82 -32.30
N THR A 8 29.72 7.73 -32.86
CA THR A 8 28.28 7.42 -32.81
C THR A 8 27.95 6.07 -32.20
N VAL A 9 28.94 5.20 -32.01
CA VAL A 9 28.78 3.85 -31.44
C VAL A 9 29.71 3.67 -30.25
N GLY A 10 29.13 3.27 -29.12
CA GLY A 10 29.90 2.88 -27.93
C GLY A 10 30.11 1.37 -27.91
N TRP A 11 31.28 0.91 -27.49
CA TRP A 11 31.62 -0.50 -27.34
C TRP A 11 32.24 -0.73 -25.96
N ILE A 12 31.60 -1.53 -25.12
CA ILE A 12 32.02 -1.76 -23.73
C ILE A 12 32.52 -3.18 -23.57
N CYS A 13 33.71 -3.32 -22.97
CA CYS A 13 34.36 -4.57 -22.63
C CYS A 13 34.55 -4.66 -21.10
N ALA A 14 34.22 -5.80 -20.51
CA ALA A 14 34.40 -6.08 -19.09
C ALA A 14 35.85 -6.44 -18.75
N LEU A 15 36.54 -7.17 -19.63
CA LEU A 15 37.88 -7.69 -19.37
C LEU A 15 38.94 -7.10 -20.31
N GLU A 16 40.19 -7.05 -19.84
CA GLU A 16 41.35 -6.72 -20.67
C GLU A 16 41.39 -7.61 -21.93
N THR A 17 41.08 -8.90 -21.77
CA THR A 17 41.07 -9.87 -22.87
C THR A 17 40.13 -9.44 -24.00
N GLU A 18 38.93 -8.98 -23.64
CA GLU A 18 37.88 -8.52 -24.54
C GLU A 18 38.26 -7.19 -25.19
N TYR A 19 38.83 -6.28 -24.40
CA TYR A 19 39.30 -4.97 -24.87
C TYR A 19 40.38 -5.10 -25.95
N VAL A 20 41.32 -6.04 -25.75
CA VAL A 20 42.36 -6.34 -26.75
C VAL A 20 41.74 -6.93 -28.02
N ALA A 21 40.78 -7.84 -27.91
CA ALA A 21 40.09 -8.43 -29.05
C ALA A 21 39.32 -7.36 -29.85
N ALA A 22 38.52 -6.52 -29.20
CA ALA A 22 37.78 -5.44 -29.85
C ALA A 22 38.70 -4.46 -30.60
N ARG A 23 39.83 -4.07 -30.00
CA ARG A 23 40.83 -3.17 -30.62
C ARG A 23 41.58 -3.80 -31.79
N ALA A 24 41.58 -5.13 -31.89
CA ALA A 24 42.24 -5.84 -32.98
C ALA A 24 41.46 -5.73 -34.30
N PHE A 25 40.15 -5.48 -34.23
CA PHE A 25 39.26 -5.33 -35.38
C PHE A 25 39.09 -3.89 -35.89
N PHE A 26 39.78 -2.91 -35.30
CA PHE A 26 39.82 -1.55 -35.86
C PHE A 26 40.54 -1.52 -37.20
N GLU A 27 39.83 -1.13 -38.25
CA GLU A 27 40.38 -0.86 -39.58
C GLU A 27 41.29 0.36 -39.54
N LYS A 28 40.87 1.38 -38.78
CA LYS A 28 41.61 2.62 -38.58
C LYS A 28 41.60 3.00 -37.10
N LYS A 29 42.78 3.25 -36.53
CA LYS A 29 42.93 3.77 -35.17
C LYS A 29 43.02 5.28 -35.20
N HIS A 30 42.25 5.95 -34.37
CA HIS A 30 42.29 7.39 -34.22
C HIS A 30 43.14 7.78 -32.99
N PRO A 31 43.77 8.97 -33.00
CA PRO A 31 44.46 9.50 -31.81
C PRO A 31 43.50 9.57 -30.62
N ARG A 32 44.06 9.37 -29.42
CA ARG A 32 43.31 9.57 -28.17
C ARG A 32 42.76 10.99 -28.09
N PRO A 33 41.62 11.19 -27.41
CA PRO A 33 41.10 12.53 -27.17
C PRO A 33 42.10 13.30 -26.30
N GLU A 34 42.37 14.57 -26.65
CA GLU A 34 43.33 15.43 -25.93
C GLU A 34 42.77 15.95 -24.61
N THR A 35 41.45 16.08 -24.53
CA THR A 35 40.72 16.48 -23.34
C THR A 35 39.52 15.55 -23.17
N LEU A 36 39.50 14.81 -22.08
CA LEU A 36 38.30 14.13 -21.57
C LEU A 36 37.67 15.00 -20.48
N SER A 37 36.42 14.69 -20.12
CA SER A 37 35.84 15.26 -18.92
C SER A 37 36.74 14.95 -17.70
N PRO A 38 36.98 15.90 -16.79
CA PRO A 38 37.83 15.67 -15.61
C PRO A 38 37.30 14.58 -14.67
N ASN A 39 36.03 14.19 -14.81
CA ASN A 39 35.38 13.15 -14.02
C ASN A 39 35.30 11.80 -14.76
N ASP A 40 35.86 11.70 -15.96
CA ASP A 40 35.87 10.49 -16.77
C ASP A 40 37.24 9.81 -16.67
N ASN A 41 37.28 8.72 -15.91
CA ASN A 41 38.49 7.93 -15.68
C ASN A 41 38.62 6.75 -16.66
N ASN A 42 37.73 6.64 -17.65
CA ASN A 42 37.74 5.50 -18.55
C ASN A 42 38.92 5.52 -19.50
N HIS A 43 39.36 4.32 -19.85
CA HIS A 43 40.37 4.14 -20.88
C HIS A 43 39.73 3.94 -22.26
N TYR A 44 39.74 4.99 -23.09
CA TYR A 44 39.21 4.91 -24.45
C TYR A 44 40.25 4.57 -25.51
N THR A 45 39.87 3.68 -26.42
CA THR A 45 40.49 3.59 -27.75
C THR A 45 39.46 3.97 -28.80
N LEU A 46 39.86 4.88 -29.68
CA LEU A 46 39.02 5.41 -30.74
C LEU A 46 39.41 4.81 -32.10
N GLY A 47 38.42 4.49 -32.93
CA GLY A 47 38.69 3.94 -34.24
C GLY A 47 37.48 3.86 -35.15
N GLU A 48 37.65 3.13 -36.26
CA GLU A 48 36.63 2.92 -37.28
C GLU A 48 36.50 1.44 -37.62
N VAL A 49 35.25 0.98 -37.77
CA VAL A 49 34.88 -0.36 -38.26
C VAL A 49 33.65 -0.21 -39.14
N GLY A 50 33.68 -0.74 -40.37
CA GLY A 50 32.53 -0.71 -41.29
C GLY A 50 32.00 0.70 -41.60
N GLY A 51 32.88 1.72 -41.58
CA GLY A 51 32.49 3.13 -41.77
C GLY A 51 31.87 3.80 -40.54
N HIS A 52 31.78 3.11 -39.39
CA HIS A 52 31.29 3.65 -38.13
C HIS A 52 32.45 4.08 -37.25
N ARG A 53 32.32 5.25 -36.61
CA ARG A 53 33.30 5.75 -35.65
C ARG A 53 32.94 5.29 -34.25
N ILE A 54 33.84 4.49 -33.68
CA ILE A 54 33.59 3.69 -32.47
C ILE A 54 34.49 4.14 -31.34
N VAL A 55 33.89 4.18 -30.14
CA VAL A 55 34.58 4.39 -28.86
C VAL A 55 34.57 3.06 -28.11
N ILE A 56 35.74 2.47 -27.88
CA ILE A 56 35.85 1.28 -27.02
C ILE A 56 36.30 1.70 -25.63
N ALA A 57 35.57 1.28 -24.59
CA ALA A 57 35.97 1.37 -23.20
C ALA A 57 36.15 -0.01 -22.56
N VAL A 58 36.99 -0.07 -21.53
CA VAL A 58 37.16 -1.24 -20.67
C VAL A 58 36.84 -0.86 -19.24
N LEU A 59 36.25 -1.79 -18.49
CA LEU A 59 36.05 -1.62 -17.05
C LEU A 59 37.40 -1.49 -16.31
N PRO A 60 37.45 -0.78 -15.17
CA PRO A 60 38.65 -0.69 -14.35
C PRO A 60 39.17 -2.07 -13.92
N ASP A 61 40.50 -2.19 -13.78
CA ASP A 61 41.10 -3.46 -13.39
C ASP A 61 40.60 -3.92 -12.00
N GLY A 62 40.20 -5.19 -11.92
CA GLY A 62 39.60 -5.78 -10.72
C GLY A 62 38.13 -5.38 -10.44
N GLU A 63 37.53 -4.50 -11.24
CA GLU A 63 36.11 -4.16 -11.14
C GLU A 63 35.27 -4.92 -12.18
N TYR A 64 34.28 -5.66 -11.71
CA TYR A 64 33.35 -6.41 -12.56
C TYR A 64 31.91 -6.23 -12.08
N GLY A 65 30.96 -6.61 -12.93
CA GLY A 65 29.54 -6.59 -12.60
C GLY A 65 28.79 -5.31 -12.97
N ILE A 66 27.48 -5.37 -12.70
CA ILE A 66 26.43 -4.41 -13.08
C ILE A 66 26.80 -2.93 -12.80
N SER A 67 27.34 -2.62 -11.61
CA SER A 67 27.63 -1.23 -11.21
C SER A 67 28.80 -0.61 -11.96
N SER A 68 29.87 -1.37 -12.20
CA SER A 68 31.06 -0.86 -12.90
C SER A 68 30.74 -0.62 -14.38
N ALA A 69 29.99 -1.54 -15.02
CA ALA A 69 29.53 -1.37 -16.40
C ALA A 69 28.67 -0.11 -16.59
N ALA A 70 27.73 0.14 -15.67
CA ALA A 70 26.90 1.35 -15.70
C ALA A 70 27.71 2.64 -15.59
N GLY A 71 28.76 2.67 -14.75
CA GLY A 71 29.68 3.80 -14.62
C GLY A 71 30.43 4.10 -15.91
N VAL A 72 31.03 3.08 -16.51
CA VAL A 72 31.77 3.19 -17.79
C VAL A 72 30.87 3.73 -18.90
N ALA A 73 29.64 3.22 -19.01
CA ALA A 73 28.68 3.65 -20.02
C ALA A 73 28.25 5.12 -19.84
N ARG A 74 27.97 5.53 -18.59
CA ARG A 74 27.56 6.90 -18.26
C ARG A 74 28.64 7.90 -18.67
N ASP A 75 29.88 7.63 -18.27
CA ASP A 75 31.01 8.52 -18.51
C ASP A 75 31.35 8.54 -20.01
N MET A 76 31.22 7.41 -20.72
CA MET A 76 31.33 7.34 -22.18
C MET A 76 30.31 8.21 -22.90
N VAL A 77 29.02 8.14 -22.53
CA VAL A 77 27.98 8.97 -23.16
C VAL A 77 28.22 10.46 -22.86
N HIS A 78 28.79 10.78 -21.71
CA HIS A 78 29.15 12.16 -21.35
C HIS A 78 30.31 12.70 -22.21
N SER A 79 31.40 11.93 -22.34
CA SER A 79 32.57 12.35 -23.13
C SER A 79 32.34 12.26 -24.65
N PHE A 80 31.37 11.46 -25.09
CA PHE A 80 31.00 11.28 -26.50
C PHE A 80 29.49 11.45 -26.69
N PRO A 81 28.99 12.70 -26.74
CA PRO A 81 27.56 13.01 -26.67
C PRO A 81 26.76 12.58 -27.92
N ASN A 82 27.45 12.22 -29.02
CA ASN A 82 26.82 11.74 -30.24
C ASN A 82 26.63 10.22 -30.33
N ILE A 83 26.95 9.48 -29.27
CA ILE A 83 26.64 8.04 -29.18
C ILE A 83 25.13 7.81 -29.28
N ARG A 84 24.74 6.83 -30.11
CA ARG A 84 23.36 6.48 -30.44
C ARG A 84 22.93 5.14 -29.84
N PHE A 85 23.84 4.18 -29.85
CA PHE A 85 23.66 2.87 -29.23
C PHE A 85 25.00 2.29 -28.82
N GLY A 86 24.93 1.26 -27.99
CA GLY A 86 26.07 0.50 -27.51
C GLY A 86 26.15 -0.92 -28.08
N LEU A 87 27.35 -1.47 -28.05
CA LEU A 87 27.61 -2.91 -28.10
C LEU A 87 28.28 -3.31 -26.81
N MET A 88 27.79 -4.38 -26.20
CA MET A 88 28.47 -5.00 -25.07
C MET A 88 29.00 -6.35 -25.52
N VAL A 89 30.28 -6.39 -25.85
CA VAL A 89 30.92 -7.54 -26.48
C VAL A 89 31.98 -8.08 -25.55
N GLY A 90 31.87 -9.36 -25.22
CA GLY A 90 32.74 -9.99 -24.25
C GLY A 90 32.61 -11.50 -24.26
N ILE A 91 33.01 -12.13 -23.17
CA ILE A 91 32.91 -13.57 -22.97
C ILE A 91 31.88 -13.91 -21.90
N GLY A 92 31.29 -15.10 -21.98
CA GLY A 92 30.32 -15.59 -21.02
C GLY A 92 30.38 -17.11 -20.89
N GLY A 93 29.69 -17.61 -19.86
CA GLY A 93 29.55 -19.04 -19.64
C GLY A 93 28.38 -19.60 -20.45
N GLY A 94 28.64 -20.58 -21.31
CA GLY A 94 27.65 -21.23 -22.14
C GLY A 94 26.80 -22.22 -21.33
N VAL A 95 25.56 -22.41 -21.77
CA VAL A 95 24.59 -23.29 -21.10
C VAL A 95 24.19 -24.44 -22.03
N PRO A 96 24.90 -25.59 -22.00
CA PRO A 96 24.76 -26.65 -23.00
C PRO A 96 23.60 -27.62 -22.74
N THR A 97 22.58 -27.24 -21.95
CA THR A 97 21.55 -28.16 -21.45
C THR A 97 20.56 -28.60 -22.54
N LYS A 98 20.01 -27.66 -23.32
CA LYS A 98 19.04 -27.93 -24.41
C LYS A 98 19.61 -27.69 -25.80
N HIS A 99 20.69 -26.92 -25.88
CA HIS A 99 21.34 -26.50 -27.12
C HIS A 99 22.78 -26.99 -27.10
N ASP A 100 23.31 -27.44 -28.24
CA ASP A 100 24.71 -27.85 -28.37
C ASP A 100 25.65 -26.64 -28.40
N ILE A 101 25.76 -25.95 -27.25
CA ILE A 101 26.63 -24.80 -27.06
C ILE A 101 28.06 -25.30 -26.78
N ARG A 102 29.01 -24.86 -27.61
CA ARG A 102 30.42 -25.26 -27.55
C ARG A 102 31.35 -24.10 -27.19
N LEU A 103 32.53 -24.41 -26.68
CA LEU A 103 33.51 -23.36 -26.39
C LEU A 103 33.96 -22.70 -27.71
N GLY A 104 33.98 -21.36 -27.73
CA GLY A 104 34.22 -20.57 -28.94
C GLY A 104 32.97 -20.24 -29.76
N ASP A 105 31.80 -20.80 -29.45
CA ASP A 105 30.53 -20.35 -30.04
C ASP A 105 30.23 -18.90 -29.66
N VAL A 106 29.36 -18.23 -30.44
CA VAL A 106 28.90 -16.86 -30.18
C VAL A 106 27.42 -16.90 -29.80
N ILE A 107 27.04 -16.17 -28.74
CA ILE A 107 25.67 -16.02 -28.28
C ILE A 107 25.29 -14.55 -28.36
N VAL A 108 24.17 -14.26 -29.04
CA VAL A 108 23.66 -12.92 -29.27
C VAL A 108 22.30 -12.79 -28.59
N SER A 109 22.15 -11.76 -27.75
CA SER A 109 20.89 -11.50 -27.05
C SER A 109 19.77 -11.22 -28.06
N SER A 110 18.70 -12.01 -28.05
CA SER A 110 17.56 -11.84 -28.96
C SER A 110 16.22 -11.96 -28.24
N SER A 111 15.26 -11.12 -28.62
CA SER A 111 13.91 -11.12 -28.03
C SER A 111 13.04 -12.22 -28.62
N ARG A 112 12.54 -13.13 -27.78
CA ARG A 112 11.49 -14.12 -28.14
C ARG A 112 10.25 -13.87 -27.28
N ASN A 113 9.05 -13.97 -27.87
CA ASN A 113 7.75 -13.88 -27.17
C ASN A 113 7.52 -12.59 -26.34
N GLY A 114 8.00 -11.44 -26.83
CA GLY A 114 7.80 -10.14 -26.16
C GLY A 114 8.70 -9.88 -24.94
N ARG A 115 9.61 -10.80 -24.60
CA ARG A 115 10.61 -10.62 -23.53
C ARG A 115 11.88 -9.94 -24.07
N GLY A 116 12.52 -9.09 -23.28
CA GLY A 116 13.85 -8.54 -23.61
C GLY A 116 14.87 -9.67 -23.67
N GLY A 117 15.84 -9.64 -24.60
CA GLY A 117 16.83 -10.70 -24.79
C GLY A 117 17.81 -10.92 -23.62
N LEU A 118 17.54 -10.28 -22.47
CA LEU A 118 18.31 -10.36 -21.24
C LEU A 118 17.39 -10.61 -20.03
N LEU A 119 17.80 -11.55 -19.18
CA LEU A 119 17.14 -11.91 -17.94
C LEU A 119 18.00 -11.46 -16.75
N GLN A 120 17.49 -10.56 -15.91
CA GLN A 120 18.22 -10.16 -14.70
C GLN A 120 17.93 -11.12 -13.54
N TYR A 121 18.96 -11.46 -12.77
CA TYR A 121 18.86 -12.27 -11.56
C TYR A 121 19.78 -11.76 -10.44
N ASP A 122 19.40 -11.97 -9.18
CA ASP A 122 20.16 -11.56 -8.01
C ASP A 122 20.31 -12.74 -7.03
N LEU A 123 21.56 -13.09 -6.68
CA LEU A 123 21.92 -14.17 -5.74
C LEU A 123 22.43 -13.61 -4.39
N GLY A 124 22.25 -12.31 -4.14
CA GLY A 124 22.58 -11.64 -2.89
C GLY A 124 21.59 -11.89 -1.75
N LYS A 125 20.49 -12.60 -2.03
CA LYS A 125 19.57 -13.18 -1.06
C LYS A 125 19.81 -14.70 -1.01
N GLU A 126 19.97 -15.21 0.21
CA GLU A 126 19.92 -16.63 0.66
C GLU A 126 21.22 -17.41 0.90
N LEU A 127 21.22 -18.08 2.06
CA LEU A 127 21.41 -19.52 2.20
C LEU A 127 20.18 -19.97 3.02
N GLN A 128 19.27 -20.84 2.60
CA GLN A 128 19.43 -22.12 1.91
C GLN A 128 18.16 -22.45 1.11
N GLY A 129 18.35 -22.89 -0.14
CA GLY A 129 17.29 -23.34 -1.02
C GLY A 129 17.27 -22.54 -2.31
N GLN A 130 18.29 -22.72 -3.15
CA GLN A 130 18.56 -22.00 -4.40
C GLN A 130 17.30 -21.85 -5.31
N GLU A 131 16.43 -20.90 -5.00
CA GLU A 131 15.27 -20.55 -5.80
C GLU A 131 15.51 -19.22 -6.52
N PHE A 132 15.14 -19.24 -7.80
CA PHE A 132 15.41 -18.15 -8.72
C PHE A 132 14.33 -17.07 -8.58
N TYR A 133 14.73 -15.88 -8.12
CA TYR A 133 13.86 -14.70 -8.10
C TYR A 133 14.10 -13.85 -9.35
N GLN A 134 13.11 -13.84 -10.25
CA GLN A 134 13.13 -12.99 -11.42
C GLN A 134 12.89 -11.53 -11.02
N THR A 135 13.91 -10.67 -11.12
CA THR A 135 13.77 -9.25 -10.75
C THR A 135 13.21 -8.38 -11.87
N GLY A 136 13.19 -8.88 -13.13
CA GLY A 136 12.57 -8.20 -14.26
C GLY A 136 13.08 -8.67 -15.62
N PHE A 137 12.44 -8.20 -16.70
CA PHE A 137 13.01 -8.21 -18.05
C PHE A 137 13.55 -6.81 -18.35
N LEU A 138 14.75 -6.75 -18.91
CA LEU A 138 15.41 -5.50 -19.27
C LEU A 138 14.93 -5.00 -20.64
N ASN A 139 15.14 -3.71 -20.93
CA ASN A 139 14.72 -3.08 -22.19
C ASN A 139 15.26 -3.83 -23.42
N GLN A 140 14.56 -3.73 -24.56
CA GLN A 140 15.00 -4.35 -25.81
C GLN A 140 16.13 -3.53 -26.48
N PRO A 141 17.07 -4.16 -27.20
CA PRO A 141 18.02 -3.44 -28.03
C PRO A 141 17.29 -2.56 -29.08
N PRO A 142 17.87 -1.41 -29.46
CA PRO A 142 17.34 -0.53 -30.50
C PRO A 142 16.87 -1.28 -31.76
N PRO A 143 15.78 -0.84 -32.42
CA PRO A 143 15.30 -1.43 -33.66
C PRO A 143 16.40 -1.59 -34.72
N ILE A 144 17.29 -0.60 -34.88
CA ILE A 144 18.41 -0.64 -35.83
C ILE A 144 19.33 -1.85 -35.61
N LEU A 145 19.63 -2.20 -34.35
CA LEU A 145 20.46 -3.36 -34.01
C LEU A 145 19.69 -4.68 -34.23
N ARG A 146 18.40 -4.71 -33.89
CA ARG A 146 17.58 -5.91 -34.11
C ARG A 146 17.39 -6.24 -35.59
N THR A 147 17.19 -5.21 -36.43
CA THR A 147 17.13 -5.38 -37.89
C THR A 147 18.47 -5.83 -38.46
N ALA A 148 19.59 -5.28 -37.96
CA ALA A 148 20.93 -5.71 -38.39
C ALA A 148 21.22 -7.17 -38.01
N VAL A 149 20.82 -7.61 -36.80
CA VAL A 149 20.94 -9.02 -36.38
C VAL A 149 20.13 -9.93 -37.30
N ALA A 150 18.87 -9.58 -37.61
CA ALA A 150 18.04 -10.38 -38.50
C ALA A 150 18.63 -10.48 -39.92
N GLY A 151 19.19 -9.39 -40.44
CA GLY A 151 19.87 -9.36 -41.75
C GLY A 151 21.13 -10.21 -41.76
N LEU A 152 21.99 -10.08 -40.75
CA LEU A 152 23.22 -10.86 -40.63
C LEU A 152 22.92 -12.35 -40.46
N GLN A 153 21.90 -12.70 -39.67
CA GLN A 153 21.46 -14.07 -39.48
C GLN A 153 21.03 -14.69 -40.82
N ALA A 154 20.26 -13.98 -41.63
CA ALA A 154 19.84 -14.44 -42.96
C ALA A 154 21.04 -14.60 -43.91
N GLN A 155 22.00 -13.65 -43.90
CA GLN A 155 23.20 -13.75 -44.71
C GLN A 155 24.07 -14.96 -44.31
N TYR A 156 24.27 -15.18 -43.01
CA TYR A 156 25.01 -16.34 -42.55
C TYR A 156 24.27 -17.64 -42.85
N GLU A 157 22.94 -17.67 -42.86
CA GLU A 157 22.18 -18.85 -43.27
C GLU A 157 22.37 -19.17 -44.77
N GLU A 158 22.48 -18.15 -45.62
CA GLU A 158 22.66 -18.30 -47.08
C GLU A 158 24.11 -18.59 -47.49
N GLU A 159 25.08 -17.84 -46.96
CA GLU A 159 26.46 -17.79 -47.44
C GLU A 159 27.49 -18.44 -46.49
N GLY A 160 27.08 -18.71 -45.25
CA GLY A 160 27.99 -19.01 -44.15
C GLY A 160 28.70 -17.78 -43.58
N HIS A 161 29.39 -17.96 -42.45
CA HIS A 161 30.16 -16.88 -41.83
C HIS A 161 31.67 -17.06 -42.05
N GLN A 162 32.41 -15.95 -42.09
CA GLN A 162 33.87 -15.94 -42.26
C GLN A 162 34.62 -15.43 -41.02
N LEU A 163 34.07 -15.72 -39.84
CA LEU A 163 34.61 -15.23 -38.56
C LEU A 163 36.03 -15.78 -38.30
N LYS A 164 36.26 -17.06 -38.55
CA LYS A 164 37.57 -17.73 -38.36
C LYS A 164 38.64 -17.11 -39.25
N GLU A 165 38.32 -16.89 -40.52
CA GLU A 165 39.18 -16.28 -41.52
C GLU A 165 39.51 -14.82 -41.16
N SER A 166 38.49 -14.08 -40.70
CA SER A 166 38.66 -12.70 -40.21
C SER A 166 39.59 -12.63 -38.99
N ILE A 167 39.47 -13.56 -38.04
CA ILE A 167 40.36 -13.64 -36.89
C ILE A 167 41.78 -14.03 -37.33
N GLN A 168 41.91 -15.00 -38.23
CA GLN A 168 43.20 -15.44 -38.74
C GLN A 168 43.95 -14.29 -39.42
N ALA A 169 43.27 -13.49 -40.24
CA ALA A 169 43.85 -12.29 -40.86
C ALA A 169 44.38 -11.29 -39.82
N VAL A 170 43.64 -11.08 -38.72
CA VAL A 170 44.07 -10.22 -37.60
C VAL A 170 45.29 -10.80 -36.86
N LEU A 171 45.35 -12.12 -36.70
CA LEU A 171 46.44 -12.80 -36.01
C LEU A 171 47.71 -12.90 -36.86
N GLU A 172 47.59 -13.02 -38.19
CA GLU A 172 48.71 -13.25 -39.11
C GLU A 172 49.80 -12.18 -39.02
N GLY A 173 49.43 -10.93 -38.69
CA GLY A 173 50.35 -9.80 -38.48
C GLY A 173 50.82 -9.54 -37.04
N ASN A 174 50.38 -10.32 -36.03
CA ASN A 174 50.66 -10.02 -34.62
C ASN A 174 51.05 -11.25 -33.77
N ASN A 175 52.35 -11.56 -33.76
CA ASN A 175 52.92 -12.68 -33.01
C ASN A 175 52.65 -12.63 -31.49
N ARG A 176 52.33 -11.46 -30.91
CA ARG A 176 51.96 -11.35 -29.49
C ARG A 176 50.52 -11.81 -29.25
N LEU A 177 49.59 -11.48 -30.15
CA LEU A 177 48.19 -11.92 -30.05
C LEU A 177 48.05 -13.42 -30.29
N LYS A 178 48.80 -13.98 -31.27
CA LYS A 178 48.81 -15.42 -31.58
C LYS A 178 49.02 -16.33 -30.37
N ARG A 179 49.76 -15.89 -29.35
CA ARG A 179 50.04 -16.70 -28.15
C ARG A 179 48.83 -16.92 -27.24
N ARG A 180 47.87 -16.00 -27.20
CA ARG A 180 46.75 -16.00 -26.23
C ARG A 180 45.36 -16.02 -26.88
N TYR A 181 45.29 -15.72 -28.18
CA TYR A 181 44.03 -15.53 -28.92
C TYR A 181 43.85 -16.49 -30.10
N MET A 182 44.75 -17.45 -30.27
CA MET A 182 44.57 -18.51 -31.26
C MET A 182 43.60 -19.56 -30.73
N GLN A 183 42.88 -20.23 -31.63
CA GLN A 183 41.99 -21.33 -31.27
C GLN A 183 42.77 -22.44 -30.56
N SER A 184 42.24 -22.90 -29.41
CA SER A 184 42.74 -24.09 -28.74
C SER A 184 42.38 -25.36 -29.54
N PRO A 185 43.12 -26.47 -29.39
CA PRO A 185 42.75 -27.74 -30.02
C PRO A 185 41.32 -28.16 -29.65
N PHE A 186 40.63 -28.86 -30.54
CA PHE A 186 39.24 -29.30 -30.31
C PHE A 186 39.12 -30.18 -29.04
N GLU A 187 40.16 -30.95 -28.72
CA GLU A 187 40.26 -31.78 -27.52
C GLU A 187 40.34 -30.97 -26.20
N ALA A 188 40.47 -29.65 -26.30
CA ALA A 188 40.40 -28.73 -25.16
C ALA A 188 38.97 -28.27 -24.85
N ASP A 189 37.97 -28.57 -25.71
CA ASP A 189 36.56 -28.37 -25.39
C ASP A 189 36.03 -29.56 -24.56
N ARG A 190 35.94 -29.36 -23.25
CA ARG A 190 35.60 -30.40 -22.27
C ARG A 190 34.37 -30.00 -21.47
N LEU A 191 33.28 -30.73 -21.71
CA LEU A 191 32.05 -30.63 -20.94
C LEU A 191 31.94 -31.83 -20.00
N PHE A 192 31.79 -31.58 -18.71
CA PHE A 192 31.61 -32.61 -17.70
C PHE A 192 30.13 -32.76 -17.31
N GLU A 193 29.76 -33.93 -16.77
CA GLU A 193 28.45 -34.10 -16.14
C GLU A 193 28.22 -33.07 -15.03
N SER A 194 26.99 -32.55 -14.91
CA SER A 194 26.69 -31.44 -13.99
C SER A 194 26.84 -31.78 -12.50
N GLN A 195 26.76 -33.07 -12.16
CA GLN A 195 27.03 -33.59 -10.81
C GLN A 195 28.52 -33.74 -10.48
N PHE A 196 29.40 -33.64 -11.47
CA PHE A 196 30.84 -33.69 -11.27
C PHE A 196 31.37 -32.27 -10.99
N ALA A 197 32.01 -32.07 -9.84
CA ALA A 197 32.54 -30.77 -9.44
C ALA A 197 34.07 -30.77 -9.42
N HIS A 198 34.67 -29.66 -9.85
CA HIS A 198 36.12 -29.48 -9.81
C HIS A 198 36.61 -29.28 -8.36
N LEU A 199 37.36 -30.25 -7.84
CA LEU A 199 37.77 -30.28 -6.43
C LEU A 199 38.91 -29.29 -6.10
N ASN A 200 39.67 -28.81 -7.09
CA ASN A 200 40.79 -27.89 -6.86
C ASN A 200 40.76 -26.67 -7.82
N PRO A 201 40.33 -25.49 -7.35
CA PRO A 201 40.15 -24.30 -8.20
C PRO A 201 41.44 -23.72 -8.81
N HIS A 202 42.62 -24.20 -8.40
CA HIS A 202 43.93 -23.73 -8.90
C HIS A 202 44.59 -24.67 -9.91
N ALA A 203 44.05 -25.85 -10.15
CA ALA A 203 44.61 -26.83 -11.07
C ALA A 203 43.83 -26.90 -12.40
N ASN A 204 44.54 -27.21 -13.49
CA ASN A 204 43.92 -27.36 -14.81
C ASN A 204 43.12 -28.67 -14.87
N CYS A 205 41.92 -28.64 -15.47
CA CYS A 205 41.04 -29.81 -15.52
C CYS A 205 41.69 -31.03 -16.22
N GLY A 206 42.65 -30.82 -17.11
CA GLY A 206 43.38 -31.91 -17.78
C GLY A 206 44.32 -32.72 -16.91
N GLU A 207 44.66 -32.25 -15.71
CA GLU A 207 45.63 -32.92 -14.83
C GLU A 207 44.95 -33.67 -13.68
N ILE A 208 43.75 -33.24 -13.26
CA ILE A 208 43.10 -33.70 -12.02
C ILE A 208 41.67 -34.23 -12.24
N CYS A 209 40.97 -33.82 -13.29
CA CYS A 209 39.60 -34.29 -13.54
C CYS A 209 39.60 -35.65 -14.25
N ASP A 210 38.79 -36.57 -13.75
CA ASP A 210 38.63 -37.88 -14.38
C ASP A 210 37.87 -37.76 -15.72
N SER A 211 38.53 -38.19 -16.79
CA SER A 211 37.98 -38.23 -18.15
C SER A 211 36.72 -39.09 -18.29
N SER A 212 36.42 -39.98 -17.35
CA SER A 212 35.20 -40.80 -17.36
C SER A 212 33.90 -39.99 -17.22
N ASN A 213 33.97 -38.78 -16.64
CA ASN A 213 32.82 -37.88 -16.44
C ASN A 213 32.63 -36.88 -17.59
N LEU A 214 33.39 -37.03 -18.69
CA LEU A 214 33.23 -36.19 -19.88
C LEU A 214 32.00 -36.61 -20.67
N ILE A 215 31.16 -35.62 -21.01
CA ILE A 215 30.04 -35.82 -21.91
C ILE A 215 30.58 -35.96 -23.33
N CYS A 216 30.47 -37.17 -23.90
CA CYS A 216 30.85 -37.43 -25.28
C CYS A 216 29.89 -36.71 -26.23
N ARG A 217 30.41 -35.79 -27.06
CA ARG A 217 29.65 -35.04 -28.05
C ARG A 217 30.12 -35.40 -29.47
N PRO A 218 29.21 -35.66 -30.42
CA PRO A 218 29.59 -35.95 -31.80
C PRO A 218 30.27 -34.73 -32.45
N LYS A 219 31.10 -34.96 -33.47
CA LYS A 219 31.57 -33.87 -34.34
C LYS A 219 30.36 -33.24 -35.02
N ARG A 220 30.33 -31.90 -35.10
CA ARG A 220 29.34 -31.17 -35.89
C ARG A 220 29.42 -31.63 -37.35
N THR A 221 28.28 -31.72 -38.00
CA THR A 221 28.22 -32.06 -39.43
C THR A 221 28.75 -30.91 -40.27
N ASP A 222 29.09 -31.15 -41.54
CA ASP A 222 29.53 -30.07 -42.46
C ASP A 222 28.43 -29.01 -42.70
N GLU A 223 27.18 -29.28 -42.29
CA GLU A 223 26.03 -28.36 -42.36
C GLU A 223 25.90 -27.47 -41.11
N GLU A 224 26.57 -27.79 -40.00
CA GLU A 224 26.53 -27.05 -38.75
C GLU A 224 27.77 -26.15 -38.61
N TYR A 225 27.57 -24.84 -38.41
CA TYR A 225 28.68 -23.91 -38.20
C TYR A 225 29.55 -24.32 -36.99
N ASP A 226 30.87 -24.40 -37.21
CA ASP A 226 31.86 -24.56 -36.16
C ASP A 226 32.84 -23.37 -36.25
N PRO A 227 32.83 -22.42 -35.28
CA PRO A 227 31.94 -22.34 -34.12
C PRO A 227 30.54 -21.83 -34.53
N ALA A 228 29.51 -22.16 -33.77
CA ALA A 228 28.12 -21.80 -34.08
C ALA A 228 27.73 -20.45 -33.50
N ILE A 229 26.67 -19.85 -34.06
CA ILE A 229 26.08 -18.60 -33.57
C ILE A 229 24.66 -18.88 -33.07
N HIS A 230 24.40 -18.57 -31.81
CA HIS A 230 23.12 -18.81 -31.15
C HIS A 230 22.41 -17.50 -30.82
N TYR A 231 21.09 -17.47 -31.02
CA TYR A 231 20.26 -16.29 -30.77
C TYR A 231 19.18 -16.59 -29.73
N GLY A 232 19.27 -15.97 -28.55
CA GLY A 232 18.33 -16.24 -27.47
C GLY A 232 18.57 -15.44 -26.20
N LEU A 233 18.12 -16.00 -25.07
CA LEU A 233 18.13 -15.32 -23.78
C LEU A 233 19.49 -15.44 -23.10
N ILE A 234 20.09 -14.30 -22.74
CA ILE A 234 21.29 -14.21 -21.91
C ILE A 234 20.87 -13.82 -20.49
N ALA A 235 21.33 -14.53 -19.47
CA ALA A 235 21.06 -14.17 -18.09
C ALA A 235 22.23 -13.39 -17.49
N SER A 236 21.90 -12.28 -16.83
CA SER A 236 22.83 -11.30 -16.28
C SER A 236 22.60 -11.15 -14.78
N GLY A 237 23.64 -11.31 -13.96
CA GLY A 237 23.50 -11.22 -12.51
C GLY A 237 24.72 -10.65 -11.80
N ASN A 238 24.63 -10.51 -10.48
CA ASN A 238 25.68 -9.89 -9.66
C ASN A 238 26.74 -10.86 -9.13
N ARG A 239 26.68 -12.17 -9.48
CA ARG A 239 27.64 -13.19 -9.05
C ARG A 239 27.96 -14.17 -10.19
N VAL A 240 29.19 -14.66 -10.22
CA VAL A 240 29.60 -15.74 -11.14
C VAL A 240 28.90 -17.03 -10.72
N ILE A 241 28.13 -17.63 -11.62
CA ILE A 241 27.60 -18.99 -11.40
C ILE A 241 28.71 -20.01 -11.65
N LYS A 242 28.88 -20.91 -10.68
CA LYS A 242 29.85 -22.03 -10.73
C LYS A 242 29.21 -23.39 -10.42
N ASP A 243 27.89 -23.41 -10.28
CA ASP A 243 27.11 -24.59 -9.93
C ASP A 243 26.38 -25.05 -11.20
N ALA A 244 26.84 -26.18 -11.75
CA ALA A 244 26.29 -26.75 -12.97
C ALA A 244 24.84 -27.23 -12.80
N ILE A 245 24.44 -27.64 -11.59
CA ILE A 245 23.06 -28.06 -11.31
C ILE A 245 22.15 -26.83 -11.33
N PHE A 246 22.58 -25.74 -10.69
CA PHE A 246 21.86 -24.46 -10.72
C PHE A 246 21.74 -23.90 -12.15
N ARG A 247 22.82 -23.97 -12.93
CA ARG A 247 22.84 -23.60 -14.36
C ARG A 247 21.79 -24.39 -15.15
N ASP A 248 21.76 -25.71 -15.00
CA ASP A 248 20.84 -26.57 -15.74
C ASP A 248 19.38 -26.35 -15.33
N LYS A 249 19.12 -26.09 -14.04
CA LYS A 249 17.78 -25.69 -13.54
C LYS A 249 17.33 -24.38 -14.20
N LEU A 250 18.19 -23.37 -14.22
CA LEU A 250 17.90 -22.08 -14.84
C LEU A 250 17.61 -22.22 -16.36
N ALA A 251 18.37 -23.08 -17.05
CA ALA A 251 18.16 -23.40 -18.45
C ALA A 251 16.81 -24.10 -18.69
N ALA A 252 16.44 -25.04 -17.83
CA ALA A 252 15.19 -25.78 -17.93
C ALA A 252 13.97 -24.85 -17.80
N GLU A 253 14.00 -23.94 -16.82
CA GLU A 253 12.88 -23.05 -16.49
C GLU A 253 12.75 -21.83 -17.42
N LYS A 254 13.88 -21.24 -17.85
CA LYS A 254 13.90 -19.93 -18.52
C LYS A 254 14.49 -19.95 -19.93
N ASP A 255 15.02 -21.08 -20.39
CA ASP A 255 15.60 -21.24 -21.73
C ASP A 255 16.80 -20.30 -21.97
N VAL A 256 17.64 -20.16 -20.94
CA VAL A 256 18.86 -19.34 -20.97
C VAL A 256 19.97 -20.06 -21.73
N LEU A 257 20.66 -19.35 -22.62
CA LEU A 257 21.78 -19.86 -23.43
C LEU A 257 23.15 -19.49 -22.86
N CYS A 258 23.24 -18.37 -22.16
CA CYS A 258 24.50 -17.80 -21.67
C CYS A 258 24.31 -17.13 -20.32
N LEU A 259 25.32 -17.20 -19.45
CA LEU A 259 25.41 -16.49 -18.18
C LEU A 259 26.56 -15.48 -18.22
N GLU A 260 26.30 -14.24 -17.81
CA GLU A 260 27.29 -13.16 -17.69
C GLU A 260 26.91 -12.23 -16.52
N MET A 261 27.70 -11.17 -16.25
CA MET A 261 27.56 -10.40 -15.00
C MET A 261 27.33 -8.90 -15.16
N GLU A 262 27.42 -8.36 -16.36
CA GLU A 262 27.57 -6.91 -16.54
C GLU A 262 26.38 -6.27 -17.28
N ALA A 263 25.70 -6.98 -18.19
CA ALA A 263 24.70 -6.39 -19.06
C ALA A 263 23.47 -5.81 -18.35
N ALA A 264 23.08 -6.37 -17.19
CA ALA A 264 21.94 -5.86 -16.42
C ALA A 264 22.13 -4.42 -15.94
N GLY A 265 23.38 -3.98 -15.77
CA GLY A 265 23.68 -2.60 -15.37
C GLY A 265 23.45 -1.58 -16.48
N LEU A 266 23.50 -2.04 -17.73
CA LEU A 266 23.47 -1.16 -18.90
C LEU A 266 22.05 -0.91 -19.41
N MET A 267 21.23 -1.94 -19.54
CA MET A 267 20.05 -1.90 -20.41
C MET A 267 18.94 -0.94 -19.99
N ASN A 268 18.88 -0.53 -18.73
CA ASN A 268 17.89 0.47 -18.28
C ASN A 268 18.27 1.91 -18.68
N HIS A 269 19.54 2.17 -19.02
CA HIS A 269 20.08 3.52 -19.20
C HIS A 269 20.99 3.68 -20.44
N PHE A 270 21.44 2.58 -21.04
CA PHE A 270 22.32 2.55 -22.19
C PHE A 270 21.79 1.51 -23.19
N PRO A 271 21.19 1.95 -24.32
CA PRO A 271 20.57 1.03 -25.26
C PRO A 271 21.65 0.26 -26.03
N CYS A 272 21.87 -1.01 -25.69
CA CYS A 272 22.91 -1.84 -26.31
C CYS A 272 22.45 -3.25 -26.70
N LEU A 273 23.22 -3.89 -27.58
CA LEU A 273 23.12 -5.33 -27.88
C LEU A 273 24.23 -6.09 -27.15
N VAL A 274 23.90 -7.24 -26.56
CA VAL A 274 24.86 -8.08 -25.83
C VAL A 274 25.30 -9.25 -26.72
N ILE A 275 26.60 -9.38 -26.87
CA ILE A 275 27.26 -10.42 -27.67
C ILE A 275 28.31 -11.11 -26.77
N ARG A 276 28.22 -12.42 -26.64
CA ARG A 276 29.08 -13.21 -25.76
C ARG A 276 29.74 -14.36 -26.53
N GLY A 277 31.06 -14.43 -26.49
CA GLY A 277 31.80 -15.62 -26.88
C GLY A 277 31.84 -16.60 -25.72
N VAL A 278 31.57 -17.88 -25.98
CA VAL A 278 31.53 -18.90 -24.93
C VAL A 278 32.95 -19.29 -24.53
N CYS A 279 33.35 -18.98 -23.29
CA CYS A 279 34.70 -19.29 -22.78
C CYS A 279 34.75 -20.40 -21.73
N ASP A 280 33.64 -20.69 -21.08
CA ASP A 280 33.45 -21.81 -20.16
C ASP A 280 31.97 -22.23 -20.16
N TYR A 281 31.59 -23.17 -19.29
CA TYR A 281 30.22 -23.67 -19.17
C TYR A 281 29.50 -23.21 -17.90
N ALA A 282 29.87 -22.05 -17.34
CA ALA A 282 29.26 -21.53 -16.10
C ALA A 282 29.21 -22.56 -14.96
N ASP A 283 30.29 -23.31 -14.79
CA ASP A 283 30.45 -24.33 -13.77
C ASP A 283 31.79 -24.17 -13.03
N SER A 284 32.18 -25.19 -12.28
CA SER A 284 33.43 -25.22 -11.53
C SER A 284 34.67 -25.47 -12.41
N HIS A 285 34.51 -25.87 -13.67
CA HIS A 285 35.58 -26.24 -14.62
C HIS A 285 35.94 -25.07 -15.55
N LYS A 286 36.75 -24.13 -15.07
CA LYS A 286 37.09 -22.92 -15.84
C LYS A 286 38.07 -23.17 -16.98
N GLY A 287 37.66 -22.93 -18.22
CA GLY A 287 38.48 -23.00 -19.43
C GLY A 287 39.24 -21.70 -19.74
N LYS A 288 40.23 -21.31 -18.93
CA LYS A 288 41.00 -20.06 -19.14
C LYS A 288 41.66 -19.97 -20.53
N GLU A 289 41.97 -21.10 -21.14
CA GLU A 289 42.58 -21.22 -22.47
C GLU A 289 41.67 -20.71 -23.60
N TRP A 290 40.34 -20.75 -23.42
CA TRP A 290 39.37 -20.34 -24.44
C TRP A 290 38.99 -18.85 -24.39
N GLN A 291 39.34 -18.13 -23.32
CA GLN A 291 38.93 -16.73 -23.13
C GLN A 291 39.38 -15.82 -24.28
N GLY A 292 40.60 -15.98 -24.78
CA GLY A 292 41.10 -15.17 -25.88
C GLY A 292 40.37 -15.45 -27.19
N TRP A 293 40.25 -16.73 -27.57
CA TRP A 293 39.55 -17.13 -28.79
C TRP A 293 38.07 -16.72 -28.76
N ALA A 294 37.37 -16.97 -27.65
CA ALA A 294 35.97 -16.59 -27.47
C ALA A 294 35.77 -15.06 -27.59
N ALA A 295 36.68 -14.26 -27.01
CA ALA A 295 36.64 -12.81 -27.15
C ALA A 295 36.82 -12.35 -28.61
N MET A 296 37.71 -13.02 -29.37
CA MET A 296 37.89 -12.73 -30.80
C MET A 296 36.66 -13.09 -31.63
N MET A 297 36.01 -14.22 -31.35
CA MET A 297 34.78 -14.64 -32.01
C MET A 297 33.64 -13.64 -31.80
N ALA A 298 33.44 -13.19 -30.55
CA ALA A 298 32.45 -12.17 -30.22
C ALA A 298 32.74 -10.83 -30.91
N ALA A 299 34.01 -10.41 -30.94
CA ALA A 299 34.43 -9.17 -31.60
C ALA A 299 34.33 -9.23 -33.13
N ALA A 300 34.61 -10.39 -33.74
CA ALA A 300 34.45 -10.61 -35.17
C ALA A 300 32.97 -10.53 -35.57
N TYR A 301 32.07 -11.16 -34.80
CA TYR A 301 30.63 -11.04 -35.03
C TYR A 301 30.14 -9.59 -34.90
N ALA A 302 30.60 -8.86 -33.88
CA ALA A 302 30.25 -7.46 -33.70
C ALA A 302 30.73 -6.57 -34.87
N ARG A 303 31.89 -6.89 -35.46
CA ARG A 303 32.36 -6.24 -36.70
C ARG A 303 31.41 -6.50 -37.85
N ASP A 304 31.06 -7.76 -38.13
CA ASP A 304 30.15 -8.12 -39.23
C ASP A 304 28.76 -7.50 -39.05
N LEU A 305 28.26 -7.43 -37.82
CA LEU A 305 27.01 -6.74 -37.48
C LEU A 305 27.05 -5.26 -37.84
N LEU A 306 28.18 -4.58 -37.61
CA LEU A 306 28.32 -3.16 -37.94
C LEU A 306 28.33 -2.91 -39.45
N TYR A 307 28.84 -3.84 -40.26
CA TYR A 307 28.78 -3.75 -41.73
C TYR A 307 27.34 -3.82 -42.27
N GLN A 308 26.42 -4.46 -41.55
CA GLN A 308 24.99 -4.48 -41.92
C GLN A 308 24.31 -3.12 -41.70
N ILE A 309 24.90 -2.24 -40.90
CA ILE A 309 24.30 -0.97 -40.53
C ILE A 309 24.86 0.14 -41.43
N VAL A 310 23.99 0.79 -42.19
CA VAL A 310 24.39 1.96 -43.00
C VAL A 310 24.73 3.15 -42.08
N PRO A 311 25.93 3.75 -42.15
CA PRO A 311 26.36 4.83 -41.24
C PRO A 311 25.41 6.05 -41.19
N GLN A 312 24.73 6.36 -42.30
CA GLN A 312 23.74 7.45 -42.35
C GLN A 312 22.51 7.17 -41.47
N ARG A 313 22.09 5.91 -41.33
CA ARG A 313 20.94 5.52 -40.49
C ARG A 313 21.25 5.67 -39.01
N VAL A 314 22.51 5.46 -38.59
CA VAL A 314 22.94 5.67 -37.20
C VAL A 314 22.74 7.13 -36.79
N LYS A 315 23.04 8.09 -37.66
CA LYS A 315 22.84 9.52 -37.38
C LYS A 315 21.38 9.93 -37.21
N ALA A 316 20.43 9.15 -37.75
CA ALA A 316 19.00 9.39 -37.62
C ALA A 316 18.41 8.86 -36.30
N GLU A 317 19.14 8.00 -35.58
CA GLU A 317 18.74 7.54 -34.24
C GLU A 317 18.90 8.66 -33.21
N ARG A 318 18.08 8.63 -32.15
CA ARG A 318 18.17 9.60 -31.04
C ARG A 318 19.51 9.48 -30.30
N ARG A 319 20.01 10.58 -29.74
CA ARG A 319 21.22 10.51 -28.90
C ARG A 319 20.89 9.76 -27.62
N VAL A 320 21.83 8.96 -27.13
CA VAL A 320 21.68 8.37 -25.79
C VAL A 320 21.60 9.46 -24.73
N SER A 321 22.32 10.58 -24.90
CA SER A 321 22.22 11.74 -24.01
C SER A 321 20.79 12.34 -23.99
N GLU A 322 20.11 12.45 -25.13
CA GLU A 322 18.73 12.98 -25.22
C GLU A 322 17.70 12.03 -24.57
N LEU A 323 17.90 10.71 -24.70
CA LEU A 323 17.09 9.71 -24.00
C LEU A 323 17.29 9.80 -22.49
N LEU A 324 18.53 10.00 -22.05
CA LEU A 324 18.88 10.23 -20.65
C LEU A 324 18.38 11.58 -20.13
N ASP A 325 18.33 12.63 -20.95
CA ASP A 325 17.86 13.95 -20.55
C ASP A 325 16.33 14.01 -20.41
N GLY A 326 15.58 13.23 -21.20
CA GLY A 326 14.14 12.99 -20.96
C GLY A 326 13.88 12.37 -19.59
N ILE A 327 14.71 11.39 -19.21
CA ILE A 327 14.70 10.77 -17.89
C ILE A 327 15.20 11.74 -16.81
N LYS A 328 16.26 12.53 -17.07
CA LYS A 328 16.75 13.59 -16.17
C LYS A 328 15.77 14.75 -16.03
N SER A 329 14.81 14.99 -16.92
CA SER A 329 13.76 15.98 -16.66
C SER A 329 12.76 15.48 -15.61
N GLN A 330 12.48 14.18 -15.61
CA GLN A 330 11.71 13.51 -14.56
C GLN A 330 12.55 13.34 -13.28
N LEU A 331 13.86 13.11 -13.42
CA LEU A 331 14.84 12.97 -12.35
C LEU A 331 15.41 14.31 -11.86
N ALA A 332 15.24 15.44 -12.55
CA ALA A 332 15.68 16.77 -12.12
C ALA A 332 14.68 17.35 -11.12
N ASN A 333 13.41 16.95 -11.23
CA ASN A 333 12.43 17.15 -10.17
C ASN A 333 12.85 16.34 -8.92
N VAL A 334 13.32 15.10 -9.10
CA VAL A 334 13.86 14.27 -8.00
C VAL A 334 15.25 14.72 -7.51
N SER A 335 16.09 15.28 -8.38
CA SER A 335 17.47 15.69 -8.08
C SER A 335 17.53 17.04 -7.40
N LYS A 336 16.55 17.93 -7.64
CA LYS A 336 16.35 19.13 -6.82
C LYS A 336 16.01 18.77 -5.37
N ASP A 337 15.26 17.68 -5.19
CA ASP A 337 14.97 17.14 -3.87
C ASP A 337 16.22 16.48 -3.24
N ILE A 338 17.10 15.88 -4.05
CA ILE A 338 18.36 15.27 -3.60
C ILE A 338 19.48 16.30 -3.33
N ASP A 339 19.57 17.40 -4.08
CA ASP A 339 20.59 18.43 -3.84
C ASP A 339 20.26 19.27 -2.59
N ASN A 340 18.98 19.36 -2.21
CA ASN A 340 18.60 19.84 -0.88
C ASN A 340 19.06 18.87 0.24
N LEU A 341 19.08 17.56 -0.03
CA LEU A 341 19.55 16.54 0.90
C LEU A 341 21.09 16.43 0.99
N ARG A 342 21.84 16.75 -0.08
CA ARG A 342 23.31 16.67 -0.12
C ARG A 342 24.05 17.72 0.73
N SER A 343 23.38 18.78 1.15
CA SER A 343 23.98 19.75 2.07
C SER A 343 24.14 19.21 3.51
N ILE A 344 23.62 18.01 3.81
CA ILE A 344 23.49 17.50 5.18
C ILE A 344 24.48 16.37 5.54
N THR A 345 25.06 15.62 4.58
CA THR A 345 25.82 14.40 4.94
C THR A 345 27.26 14.37 4.43
N SER A 346 28.15 14.91 5.26
CA SER A 346 29.49 14.33 5.46
C SER A 346 29.42 13.42 6.70
N GLY A 347 29.16 12.12 6.52
CA GLY A 347 29.01 11.15 7.62
C GLY A 347 29.15 9.69 7.16
N SER A 348 29.64 8.83 8.04
CA SER A 348 30.22 7.49 7.82
C SER A 348 29.23 6.33 7.59
N ALA A 349 29.79 5.19 7.14
CA ALA A 349 29.33 3.78 7.05
C ALA A 349 28.04 3.25 7.76
N GLN A 350 27.44 3.97 8.70
CA GLN A 350 26.12 3.66 9.26
C GLN A 350 24.97 3.91 8.26
N GLU A 351 25.17 4.75 7.24
CA GLU A 351 24.15 5.08 6.24
C GLU A 351 23.88 3.96 5.21
N VAL A 352 24.84 3.05 4.99
CA VAL A 352 24.66 1.88 4.11
C VAL A 352 23.74 0.84 4.77
N HIS A 353 23.75 0.75 6.10
CA HIS A 353 22.83 -0.10 6.87
C HIS A 353 21.40 0.48 6.87
N ALA A 354 21.29 1.82 6.90
CA ALA A 354 20.04 2.54 6.80
C ALA A 354 19.31 2.38 5.45
N LEU A 355 20.01 2.06 4.35
CA LEU A 355 19.37 1.89 3.04
C LEU A 355 18.73 0.49 2.87
N ALA A 356 19.31 -0.54 3.48
CA ALA A 356 18.76 -1.91 3.47
C ALA A 356 17.44 -1.99 4.28
N GLU A 357 17.33 -1.16 5.31
CA GLU A 357 16.21 -1.15 6.26
C GLU A 357 15.02 -0.27 5.83
N SER A 358 15.13 0.53 4.74
CA SER A 358 13.98 1.30 4.20
C SER A 358 13.07 0.50 3.27
N ILE A 359 13.44 -0.74 2.94
CA ILE A 359 12.66 -1.62 2.04
C ILE A 359 11.52 -2.32 2.81
N ASP A 360 11.72 -2.65 4.09
CA ASP A 360 10.72 -3.32 4.95
C ASP A 360 9.57 -2.40 5.42
N LEU A 361 9.72 -1.06 5.32
CA LEU A 361 8.68 -0.10 5.73
C LEU A 361 7.58 0.12 4.68
N LYS A 362 7.76 -0.35 3.45
CA LYS A 362 6.75 -0.22 2.38
C LYS A 362 5.52 -1.10 2.59
N ASP A 363 5.60 -2.03 3.55
CA ASP A 363 4.52 -2.94 3.89
C ASP A 363 3.59 -2.39 4.99
N LEU A 364 3.94 -1.25 5.61
CA LEU A 364 3.06 -0.56 6.56
C LEU A 364 2.11 0.39 5.80
N PRO A 365 0.80 0.11 5.74
CA PRO A 365 -0.13 0.96 5.00
C PRO A 365 -0.45 2.24 5.78
N VAL A 366 -0.08 3.37 5.19
CA VAL A 366 -0.23 4.71 5.75
C VAL A 366 -1.37 5.48 5.10
N ALA A 367 -1.88 6.49 5.78
CA ALA A 367 -2.90 7.37 5.24
C ALA A 367 -2.28 8.38 4.27
N THR A 368 -2.48 8.15 2.98
CA THR A 368 -1.96 9.04 1.92
C THR A 368 -2.55 10.44 2.09
N GLY A 369 -1.68 11.45 2.22
CA GLY A 369 -2.10 12.85 2.36
C GLY A 369 -2.53 13.27 3.78
N ALA A 370 -2.41 12.41 4.80
CA ALA A 370 -2.68 12.79 6.18
C ALA A 370 -1.54 13.62 6.82
N GLU A 371 -0.32 13.54 6.28
CA GLU A 371 0.85 14.25 6.78
C GLU A 371 0.88 15.73 6.36
N PHE A 372 1.43 16.58 7.23
CA PHE A 372 1.71 17.99 6.95
C PHE A 372 2.68 18.16 5.78
N GLY A 373 2.38 19.08 4.86
CA GLY A 373 3.26 19.40 3.73
C GLY A 373 3.11 18.49 2.51
N THR A 374 2.06 17.67 2.45
CA THR A 374 1.76 16.85 1.27
C THR A 374 1.17 17.68 0.12
N TYR A 375 1.36 17.21 -1.13
CA TYR A 375 0.83 17.87 -2.34
C TYR A 375 -0.69 18.07 -2.29
N MET A 376 -1.43 17.17 -1.63
CA MET A 376 -2.89 17.26 -1.49
C MET A 376 -3.35 18.50 -0.72
N ASP A 377 -2.48 19.10 0.10
CA ASP A 377 -2.77 20.24 0.95
C ASP A 377 -2.08 21.54 0.45
N GLN A 378 -1.54 21.57 -0.77
CA GLN A 378 -0.77 22.69 -1.35
C GLN A 378 -1.53 24.04 -1.44
N HIS A 379 -2.85 24.00 -1.27
CA HIS A 379 -3.74 25.17 -1.32
C HIS A 379 -4.38 25.48 0.03
N GLU A 380 -4.01 24.77 1.10
CA GLU A 380 -4.52 25.04 2.44
C GLU A 380 -3.71 26.17 3.11
N GLU A 381 -4.41 27.09 3.77
CA GLU A 381 -3.80 28.32 4.30
C GLU A 381 -3.32 28.15 5.75
N GLU A 382 -2.16 28.75 6.05
CA GLU A 382 -1.62 28.96 7.40
C GLU A 382 -2.16 30.27 8.00
N CYS A 383 -1.90 30.50 9.29
CA CYS A 383 -2.21 31.78 9.92
C CYS A 383 -1.37 32.89 9.27
N LEU A 384 -2.03 34.01 8.95
CA LEU A 384 -1.32 35.18 8.43
C LEU A 384 -0.32 35.69 9.48
N PRO A 385 0.93 36.02 9.11
CA PRO A 385 1.91 36.59 10.03
C PRO A 385 1.34 37.77 10.82
N GLY A 386 1.46 37.70 12.16
CA GLY A 386 0.93 38.71 13.08
C GLY A 386 -0.48 38.43 13.61
N THR A 387 -1.20 37.45 13.07
CA THR A 387 -2.48 36.95 13.62
C THR A 387 -2.26 35.79 14.58
N ARG A 388 -3.20 35.57 15.52
CA ARG A 388 -3.15 34.51 16.55
C ARG A 388 -1.85 34.49 17.36
N LYS A 389 -1.17 35.63 17.46
CA LYS A 389 0.18 35.74 18.01
C LYS A 389 0.27 35.23 19.44
N GLU A 390 -0.63 35.65 20.32
CA GLU A 390 -0.63 35.25 21.72
C GLU A 390 -0.88 33.74 21.88
N LEU A 391 -1.80 33.19 21.08
CA LEU A 391 -2.11 31.76 21.07
C LEU A 391 -0.94 30.91 20.57
N LEU A 392 -0.32 31.30 19.45
CA LEU A 392 0.81 30.58 18.88
C LEU A 392 2.04 30.63 19.81
N LEU A 393 2.25 31.75 20.51
CA LEU A 393 3.27 31.85 21.55
C LEU A 393 3.00 30.88 22.70
N ASP A 394 1.76 30.82 23.19
CA ASP A 394 1.39 29.91 24.28
C ASP A 394 1.57 28.42 23.91
N ILE A 395 1.27 28.06 22.65
CA ILE A 395 1.52 26.71 22.13
C ILE A 395 3.02 26.43 22.03
N ARG A 396 3.83 27.40 21.58
CA ARG A 396 5.29 27.25 21.53
C ARG A 396 5.89 27.09 22.93
N ASP A 397 5.46 27.90 23.89
CA ASP A 397 5.91 27.82 25.29
C ASP A 397 5.52 26.47 25.91
N TRP A 398 4.30 25.98 25.62
CA TRP A 398 3.88 24.64 26.01
C TRP A 398 4.76 23.55 25.38
N ALA A 399 5.06 23.64 24.08
CA ALA A 399 5.82 22.61 23.37
C ALA A 399 7.21 22.38 23.99
N VAL A 400 7.87 23.45 24.43
CA VAL A 400 9.24 23.39 24.99
C VAL A 400 9.31 23.29 26.52
N SER A 401 8.21 23.49 27.24
CA SER A 401 8.18 23.51 28.72
C SER A 401 8.61 22.19 29.36
N ASP A 402 9.36 22.22 30.46
CA ASP A 402 9.75 21.02 31.22
C ASP A 402 8.59 20.44 32.04
N GLN A 403 7.61 21.25 32.41
CA GLN A 403 6.44 20.85 33.20
C GLN A 403 5.13 20.86 32.39
N GLY A 404 5.23 21.01 31.07
CA GLY A 404 4.08 21.00 30.17
C GLY A 404 3.36 19.64 30.17
N LYS A 405 2.02 19.68 30.16
CA LYS A 405 1.16 18.49 30.02
C LYS A 405 1.44 17.76 28.70
N CYS A 406 1.23 16.44 28.67
CA CYS A 406 1.45 15.63 27.47
C CYS A 406 0.62 16.10 26.28
N ILE A 407 -0.63 16.48 26.53
CA ILE A 407 -1.60 16.82 25.51
C ILE A 407 -2.00 18.29 25.64
N PHE A 408 -1.99 19.00 24.51
CA PHE A 408 -2.63 20.31 24.35
C PHE A 408 -3.83 20.16 23.44
N TRP A 409 -5.02 20.43 23.95
CA TRP A 409 -6.28 20.34 23.22
C TRP A 409 -6.79 21.74 22.85
N LEU A 410 -6.70 22.06 21.55
CA LEU A 410 -7.29 23.27 20.99
C LEU A 410 -8.69 22.95 20.43
N ASN A 411 -9.73 23.39 21.13
CA ASN A 411 -11.10 23.16 20.68
C ASN A 411 -11.83 24.45 20.26
N GLY A 412 -12.84 24.29 19.41
CA GLY A 412 -13.59 25.44 18.93
C GLY A 412 -14.72 25.07 17.98
N LEU A 413 -15.70 25.97 17.89
CA LEU A 413 -16.82 25.83 16.96
C LEU A 413 -16.34 25.79 15.50
N ALA A 414 -17.24 25.36 14.61
CA ALA A 414 -16.99 25.29 13.19
C ALA A 414 -16.58 26.67 12.63
N GLY A 415 -15.53 26.73 11.81
CA GLY A 415 -15.11 27.97 11.14
C GLY A 415 -14.25 28.94 11.97
N THR A 416 -13.77 28.51 13.14
CA THR A 416 -12.89 29.31 14.03
C THR A 416 -11.41 29.30 13.64
N GLY A 417 -11.00 28.45 12.69
CA GLY A 417 -9.62 28.38 12.17
C GLY A 417 -8.72 27.32 12.80
N LYS A 418 -9.28 26.27 13.42
CA LYS A 418 -8.53 25.16 14.04
C LYS A 418 -7.46 24.56 13.12
N SER A 419 -7.85 24.11 11.92
CA SER A 419 -6.94 23.51 10.94
C SER A 419 -5.88 24.47 10.41
N THR A 420 -6.21 25.75 10.28
CA THR A 420 -5.24 26.81 9.94
C THR A 420 -4.18 26.98 11.04
N ILE A 421 -4.60 26.91 12.31
CA ILE A 421 -3.69 26.99 13.47
C ILE A 421 -2.82 25.74 13.55
N SER A 422 -3.37 24.53 13.40
CA SER A 422 -2.57 23.29 13.45
C SER A 422 -1.53 23.21 12.34
N ARG A 423 -1.83 23.68 11.12
CA ARG A 423 -0.85 23.80 10.03
C ARG A 423 0.29 24.77 10.39
N THR A 424 -0.06 25.92 10.96
CA THR A 424 0.93 26.90 11.41
C THR A 424 1.82 26.33 12.52
N VAL A 425 1.21 25.63 13.48
CA VAL A 425 1.91 24.96 14.58
C VAL A 425 2.83 23.86 14.04
N ALA A 426 2.36 23.02 13.11
CA ALA A 426 3.18 21.98 12.49
C ALA A 426 4.41 22.57 11.78
N LYS A 427 4.22 23.65 11.01
CA LYS A 427 5.32 24.38 10.37
C LYS A 427 6.30 24.98 11.38
N ASP A 428 5.80 25.71 12.37
CA ASP A 428 6.61 26.32 13.42
C ASP A 428 7.46 25.28 14.16
N LEU A 429 6.87 24.13 14.47
CA LEU A 429 7.55 23.01 15.12
C LEU A 429 8.56 22.34 14.17
N GLN A 430 8.26 22.24 12.87
CA GLN A 430 9.19 21.70 11.88
C GLN A 430 10.43 22.59 11.72
N GLU A 431 10.23 23.91 11.64
CA GLU A 431 11.30 24.91 11.56
C GLU A 431 12.18 24.92 12.82
N GLN A 432 11.58 24.63 13.99
CA GLN A 432 12.30 24.50 15.27
C GLN A 432 12.91 23.11 15.49
N GLY A 433 12.68 22.15 14.60
CA GLY A 433 13.14 20.76 14.75
C GLY A 433 12.40 19.95 15.83
N LEU A 434 11.26 20.43 16.29
CA LEU A 434 10.42 19.80 17.34
C LEU A 434 9.28 18.94 16.76
N LEU A 435 8.94 19.05 15.47
CA LEU A 435 7.87 18.26 14.87
C LEU A 435 8.32 16.79 14.72
N GLY A 436 7.68 15.92 15.50
CA GLY A 436 7.87 14.47 15.44
C GLY A 436 7.09 13.83 14.28
N ALA A 437 5.79 14.07 14.25
CA ALA A 437 4.87 13.56 13.24
C ALA A 437 3.61 14.42 13.16
N SER A 438 2.78 14.17 12.16
CA SER A 438 1.51 14.86 11.98
C SER A 438 0.45 13.97 11.32
N PHE A 439 -0.81 14.20 11.67
CA PHE A 439 -1.95 13.52 11.07
C PHE A 439 -3.16 14.46 11.03
N PHE A 440 -3.67 14.72 9.82
CA PHE A 440 -4.80 15.59 9.57
C PHE A 440 -6.02 14.77 9.16
N PHE A 441 -6.89 14.51 10.14
CA PHE A 441 -8.13 13.76 9.91
C PHE A 441 -9.04 14.49 8.93
N LYS A 442 -9.70 13.73 8.07
CA LYS A 442 -10.76 14.22 7.18
C LYS A 442 -11.85 13.17 7.07
N ARG A 443 -13.04 13.49 7.58
CA ARG A 443 -14.13 12.53 7.71
C ARG A 443 -14.58 12.13 6.33
N GLY A 444 -14.63 10.82 6.12
CA GLY A 444 -15.00 10.27 4.84
C GLY A 444 -14.05 10.67 3.71
N GLU A 445 -12.73 10.85 3.93
CA GLU A 445 -11.73 10.87 2.85
C GLU A 445 -10.92 9.57 2.79
N GLY A 446 -11.59 8.42 2.89
CA GLY A 446 -10.95 7.11 2.84
C GLY A 446 -9.97 6.89 4.00
N ASP A 447 -8.67 6.81 3.71
CA ASP A 447 -7.64 6.55 4.71
C ASP A 447 -7.48 7.67 5.77
N ARG A 448 -7.87 8.92 5.46
CA ARG A 448 -7.72 10.07 6.39
C ARG A 448 -8.81 10.13 7.48
N GLY A 449 -9.93 9.44 7.30
CA GLY A 449 -10.96 9.25 8.34
C GLY A 449 -10.76 7.97 9.16
N ASN A 450 -9.99 7.02 8.61
CA ASN A 450 -9.81 5.69 9.16
C ASN A 450 -8.71 5.65 10.23
N ALA A 451 -9.12 5.42 11.48
CA ALA A 451 -8.21 5.31 12.61
C ALA A 451 -7.16 4.20 12.45
N ALA A 452 -7.44 3.11 11.72
CA ALA A 452 -6.49 2.01 11.52
C ALA A 452 -5.22 2.43 10.76
N ARG A 453 -5.23 3.61 10.11
CA ARG A 453 -4.07 4.21 9.44
C ARG A 453 -3.31 5.19 10.34
N PHE A 454 -3.87 5.58 11.48
CA PHE A 454 -3.34 6.64 12.33
C PHE A 454 -1.93 6.32 12.84
N PHE A 455 -1.77 5.26 13.65
CA PHE A 455 -0.46 4.90 14.22
C PHE A 455 0.59 4.48 13.18
N PRO A 456 0.25 3.69 12.13
CA PRO A 456 1.16 3.41 11.02
C PRO A 456 1.73 4.69 10.37
N THR A 457 0.90 5.71 10.20
CA THR A 457 1.33 6.98 9.59
C THR A 457 2.20 7.80 10.54
N ILE A 458 1.85 7.82 11.83
CA ILE A 458 2.66 8.50 12.85
C ILE A 458 4.04 7.86 12.99
N ILE A 459 4.13 6.53 13.02
CA ILE A 459 5.42 5.85 13.23
C ILE A 459 6.34 5.99 12.03
N GLN A 460 5.80 5.97 10.81
CA GLN A 460 6.59 6.20 9.60
C GLN A 460 7.26 7.59 9.60
N GLN A 461 6.59 8.59 10.16
CA GLN A 461 7.16 9.93 10.32
C GLN A 461 8.17 9.98 11.48
N LEU A 462 7.82 9.41 12.65
CA LEU A 462 8.70 9.37 13.82
C LEU A 462 10.01 8.63 13.54
N PHE A 463 9.99 7.61 12.69
CA PHE A 463 11.17 6.89 12.23
C PHE A 463 12.24 7.81 11.64
N THR A 464 11.82 8.85 10.91
CA THR A 464 12.73 9.83 10.30
C THR A 464 13.39 10.72 11.36
N ARG A 465 12.73 10.87 12.52
CA ARG A 465 13.21 11.72 13.63
C ARG A 465 13.97 10.95 14.70
N ILE A 466 13.68 9.66 14.87
CA ILE A 466 14.31 8.79 15.87
C ILE A 466 14.78 7.51 15.16
N PRO A 467 15.95 7.54 14.50
CA PRO A 467 16.51 6.39 13.80
C PRO A 467 16.70 5.17 14.72
N GLU A 468 16.85 5.35 16.03
CA GLU A 468 17.00 4.27 17.01
C GLU A 468 15.75 3.39 17.14
N LEU A 469 14.56 3.90 16.80
CA LEU A 469 13.33 3.09 16.79
C LEU A 469 13.31 2.06 15.66
N ARG A 470 14.18 2.22 14.67
CA ARG A 470 14.17 1.46 13.41
C ARG A 470 14.24 -0.04 13.60
N ALA A 471 15.19 -0.52 14.38
CA ALA A 471 15.36 -1.96 14.62
C ALA A 471 14.13 -2.55 15.33
N ALA A 472 13.60 -1.85 16.33
CA ALA A 472 12.43 -2.29 17.09
C ALA A 472 11.15 -2.32 16.25
N ILE A 473 10.93 -1.29 15.41
CA ILE A 473 9.76 -1.24 14.52
C ILE A 473 9.85 -2.29 13.42
N LEU A 474 11.01 -2.46 12.79
CA LEU A 474 11.19 -3.49 11.75
C LEU A 474 10.98 -4.89 12.32
N GLN A 475 11.45 -5.12 13.54
CA GLN A 475 11.18 -6.37 14.25
C GLN A 475 9.68 -6.54 14.49
N ALA A 476 8.97 -5.52 14.99
CA ALA A 476 7.52 -5.56 15.19
C ALA A 476 6.74 -5.83 13.89
N ILE A 477 7.18 -5.30 12.75
CA ILE A 477 6.57 -5.56 11.43
C ILE A 477 6.81 -7.01 10.97
N ARG A 478 8.02 -7.53 11.16
CA ARG A 478 8.35 -8.92 10.80
C ARG A 478 7.59 -9.93 11.64
N ASP A 479 7.49 -9.65 12.94
CA ASP A 479 6.80 -10.51 13.89
C ASP A 479 5.29 -10.47 13.65
N ASN A 480 4.74 -9.31 13.23
CA ASN A 480 3.32 -9.13 12.97
C ASN A 480 3.01 -8.56 11.56
N PRO A 481 2.98 -9.40 10.50
CA PRO A 481 2.67 -8.96 9.14
C PRO A 481 1.25 -8.36 8.96
N ARG A 482 0.37 -8.53 9.94
CA ARG A 482 -1.01 -8.01 9.96
C ARG A 482 -1.18 -6.76 10.82
N ILE A 483 -0.10 -6.15 11.29
CA ILE A 483 -0.11 -5.04 12.27
C ILE A 483 -1.08 -3.92 11.91
N SER A 484 -1.22 -3.56 10.64
CA SER A 484 -2.15 -2.51 10.19
C SER A 484 -3.64 -2.86 10.23
N THR A 485 -3.96 -4.14 10.40
CA THR A 485 -5.33 -4.64 10.55
C THR A 485 -5.66 -5.00 11.99
N MET A 486 -4.67 -4.92 12.88
CA MET A 486 -4.86 -5.13 14.32
C MET A 486 -5.61 -3.95 14.94
N PRO A 487 -6.31 -4.13 16.06
CA PRO A 487 -6.96 -3.03 16.78
C PRO A 487 -5.96 -1.96 17.25
N LEU A 488 -6.45 -0.73 17.41
CA LEU A 488 -5.62 0.47 17.63
C LEU A 488 -4.67 0.37 18.82
N LYS A 489 -5.04 -0.31 19.91
CA LYS A 489 -4.14 -0.48 21.05
C LYS A 489 -2.95 -1.37 20.71
N GLU A 490 -3.15 -2.47 19.98
CA GLU A 490 -2.03 -3.32 19.56
C GLU A 490 -1.11 -2.58 18.60
N GLN A 491 -1.69 -1.81 17.67
CA GLN A 491 -0.89 -0.94 16.80
C GLN A 491 -0.06 0.05 17.62
N PHE A 492 -0.65 0.73 18.59
CA PHE A 492 0.08 1.65 19.47
C PHE A 492 1.16 0.95 20.28
N GLU A 493 0.86 -0.24 20.79
CA GLU A 493 1.75 -0.98 21.67
C GLU A 493 2.98 -1.52 20.91
N GLU A 494 2.77 -2.12 19.74
CA GLU A 494 3.84 -2.66 18.89
C GLU A 494 4.61 -1.58 18.12
N LEU A 495 3.95 -0.52 17.65
CA LEU A 495 4.59 0.50 16.80
C LEU A 495 5.15 1.68 17.59
N ILE A 496 4.55 2.05 18.73
CA ILE A 496 4.93 3.27 19.47
C ILE A 496 5.50 2.92 20.83
N HIS A 497 4.70 2.33 21.73
CA HIS A 497 5.08 2.24 23.14
C HIS A 497 6.21 1.23 23.40
N ARG A 498 6.16 -0.02 22.90
CA ARG A 498 7.30 -0.97 23.04
C ARG A 498 8.58 -0.47 22.38
N PRO A 499 8.57 0.04 21.12
CA PRO A 499 9.76 0.62 20.52
C PRO A 499 10.34 1.76 21.35
N LEU A 500 9.52 2.71 21.82
CA LEU A 500 9.99 3.81 22.68
C LEU A 500 10.55 3.31 24.02
N HIS A 501 9.91 2.34 24.65
CA HIS A 501 10.36 1.76 25.93
C HIS A 501 11.68 0.99 25.79
N SER A 502 11.91 0.34 24.65
CA SER A 502 13.17 -0.37 24.37
C SER A 502 14.40 0.56 24.31
N LEU A 503 14.19 1.87 24.15
CA LEU A 503 15.25 2.88 24.12
C LEU A 503 15.81 3.28 25.50
N SER A 504 15.46 2.55 26.57
CA SER A 504 15.70 2.89 27.98
C SER A 504 17.17 3.06 28.44
N GLN A 505 18.15 2.97 27.54
CA GLN A 505 19.58 3.23 27.81
C GLN A 505 20.24 4.25 26.84
N SER A 506 19.44 5.00 26.06
CA SER A 506 19.94 5.91 25.02
C SER A 506 20.11 7.37 25.48
N SER A 507 20.97 8.13 24.79
CA SER A 507 21.27 9.55 25.00
C SER A 507 20.11 10.52 24.65
N LEU A 508 18.88 10.01 24.51
CA LEU A 508 17.72 10.73 23.96
C LEU A 508 16.84 11.40 25.02
N GLN A 509 17.19 11.33 26.31
CA GLN A 509 16.38 11.87 27.42
C GLN A 509 16.07 13.37 27.31
N SER A 510 16.87 14.13 26.56
CA SER A 510 16.65 15.55 26.29
C SER A 510 15.85 15.84 25.01
N LEU A 511 15.58 14.83 24.17
CA LEU A 511 14.88 14.99 22.90
C LEU A 511 13.40 15.24 23.15
N ARG A 512 12.88 16.32 22.56
CA ARG A 512 11.48 16.76 22.67
C ARG A 512 10.86 16.75 21.30
N LEU A 513 9.78 16.00 21.15
CA LEU A 513 9.04 15.92 19.91
C LEU A 513 7.55 16.15 20.17
N VAL A 514 6.89 16.82 19.24
CA VAL A 514 5.46 17.06 19.25
C VAL A 514 4.83 16.40 18.03
N VAL A 515 3.75 15.66 18.27
CA VAL A 515 2.88 15.11 17.23
C VAL A 515 1.67 16.01 17.08
N VAL A 516 1.40 16.46 15.86
CA VAL A 516 0.25 17.33 15.55
C VAL A 516 -0.91 16.48 15.01
N VAL A 517 -2.05 16.48 15.68
CA VAL A 517 -3.27 15.78 15.27
C VAL A 517 -4.36 16.80 15.01
N ASP A 518 -4.73 17.00 13.74
CA ASP A 518 -5.78 17.94 13.36
C ASP A 518 -7.13 17.24 13.20
N ALA A 519 -8.19 17.92 13.63
CA ALA A 519 -9.58 17.57 13.43
C ALA A 519 -9.93 16.15 13.91
N LEU A 520 -9.55 15.77 15.14
CA LEU A 520 -9.83 14.42 15.65
C LEU A 520 -11.33 14.06 15.67
N ASP A 521 -12.23 15.05 15.68
CA ASP A 521 -13.68 14.87 15.50
C ASP A 521 -14.05 14.33 14.11
N GLU A 522 -13.15 14.41 13.14
CA GLU A 522 -13.32 13.90 11.79
C GLU A 522 -12.86 12.43 11.61
N CYS A 523 -12.55 11.73 12.71
CA CYS A 523 -12.43 10.27 12.71
C CYS A 523 -13.79 9.60 12.43
N ASP A 524 -13.79 8.52 11.64
CA ASP A 524 -15.03 7.88 11.14
C ASP A 524 -15.86 7.23 12.27
N ARG A 525 -15.21 6.72 13.33
CA ARG A 525 -15.87 6.04 14.45
C ARG A 525 -15.59 6.73 15.78
N ASP A 526 -16.65 7.04 16.51
CA ASP A 526 -16.57 7.65 17.85
C ASP A 526 -15.84 6.78 18.88
N ASP A 527 -15.95 5.46 18.76
CA ASP A 527 -15.26 4.53 19.67
C ASP A 527 -13.74 4.54 19.44
N ASP A 528 -13.29 4.72 18.20
CA ASP A 528 -11.86 4.82 17.88
C ASP A 528 -11.26 6.10 18.47
N ILE A 529 -12.01 7.21 18.49
CA ILE A 529 -11.60 8.46 19.15
C ILE A 529 -11.32 8.22 20.65
N LYS A 530 -12.23 7.52 21.34
CA LYS A 530 -12.05 7.21 22.77
C LYS A 530 -10.78 6.39 23.00
N VAL A 531 -10.55 5.39 22.15
CA VAL A 531 -9.35 4.53 22.24
C VAL A 531 -8.08 5.34 21.99
N ILE A 532 -8.04 6.18 20.95
CA ILE A 532 -6.88 7.06 20.68
C ILE A 532 -6.57 7.92 21.91
N LEU A 533 -7.56 8.63 22.46
CA LEU A 533 -7.36 9.51 23.61
C LEU A 533 -6.87 8.79 24.87
N GLN A 534 -7.27 7.53 25.08
CA GLN A 534 -6.78 6.70 26.19
C GLN A 534 -5.33 6.23 25.98
N LEU A 535 -4.88 6.07 24.72
CA LEU A 535 -3.55 5.57 24.41
C LEU A 535 -2.48 6.65 24.42
N LEU A 536 -2.76 7.84 23.89
CA LEU A 536 -1.76 8.91 23.73
C LEU A 536 -1.02 9.27 25.04
N PRO A 537 -1.67 9.40 26.22
CA PRO A 537 -0.99 9.70 27.47
C PRO A 537 0.05 8.65 27.88
N ARG A 538 -0.12 7.38 27.47
CA ARG A 538 0.76 6.27 27.85
C ARG A 538 2.19 6.42 27.34
N VAL A 539 2.46 7.32 26.39
CA VAL A 539 3.85 7.61 25.99
C VAL A 539 4.67 8.20 27.15
N GLN A 540 4.01 8.75 28.19
CA GLN A 540 4.66 9.26 29.39
C GLN A 540 5.21 8.16 30.31
N ASP A 541 4.76 6.91 30.14
CA ASP A 541 5.28 5.75 30.88
C ASP A 541 6.76 5.47 30.50
N VAL A 542 7.22 6.07 29.39
CA VAL A 542 8.54 5.88 28.82
C VAL A 542 9.45 7.06 29.19
N ASN A 543 10.57 6.76 29.87
CA ASN A 543 11.55 7.77 30.31
C ASN A 543 12.63 8.12 29.25
N SER A 544 12.56 7.56 28.04
CA SER A 544 13.62 7.66 27.03
C SER A 544 13.60 8.96 26.22
N LEU A 545 12.43 9.59 26.03
CA LEU A 545 12.28 10.89 25.36
C LEU A 545 10.96 11.58 25.74
N CYS A 546 10.83 12.88 25.48
CA CYS A 546 9.61 13.62 25.76
C CYS A 546 8.75 13.78 24.49
N LEU A 547 7.72 12.94 24.34
CA LEU A 547 6.75 12.99 23.25
C LEU A 547 5.45 13.67 23.72
N ARG A 548 4.97 14.66 22.97
CA ARG A 548 3.73 15.40 23.26
C ARG A 548 2.77 15.40 22.08
N PHE A 549 1.49 15.70 22.33
CA PHE A 549 0.45 15.74 21.31
C PHE A 549 -0.28 17.09 21.31
N PHE A 550 -0.26 17.79 20.18
CA PHE A 550 -1.12 18.94 19.94
C PHE A 550 -2.33 18.48 19.15
N ILE A 551 -3.52 18.56 19.73
CA ILE A 551 -4.75 18.01 19.17
C ILE A 551 -5.75 19.13 18.92
N THR A 552 -6.34 19.18 17.73
CA THR A 552 -7.49 20.05 17.46
C THR A 552 -8.77 19.24 17.28
N SER A 553 -9.89 19.77 17.79
CA SER A 553 -11.20 19.19 17.47
C SER A 553 -12.40 20.11 17.74
N ARG A 554 -13.60 19.71 17.31
CA ARG A 554 -14.86 20.23 17.86
C ARG A 554 -15.14 19.63 19.24
N PRO A 555 -15.82 20.35 20.16
CA PRO A 555 -16.16 19.84 21.49
C PRO A 555 -17.38 18.90 21.45
N GLU A 556 -17.33 17.87 20.60
CA GLU A 556 -18.37 16.84 20.49
C GLU A 556 -18.34 15.89 21.70
N LEU A 557 -19.45 15.19 21.95
CA LEU A 557 -19.63 14.40 23.17
C LEU A 557 -18.52 13.36 23.41
N PRO A 558 -18.07 12.56 22.42
CA PRO A 558 -16.99 11.58 22.64
C PRO A 558 -15.67 12.23 23.06
N LEU A 559 -15.31 13.35 22.44
CA LEU A 559 -14.08 14.11 22.74
C LEU A 559 -14.18 14.78 24.11
N ARG A 560 -15.30 15.41 24.44
CA ARG A 560 -15.51 16.03 25.77
C ARG A 560 -15.38 14.99 26.88
N LEU A 561 -16.02 13.84 26.74
CA LEU A 561 -15.93 12.76 27.72
C LEU A 561 -14.51 12.19 27.80
N GLY A 562 -13.85 11.99 26.66
CA GLY A 562 -12.48 11.48 26.60
C GLY A 562 -11.45 12.41 27.24
N PHE A 563 -11.48 13.70 26.89
CA PHE A 563 -10.59 14.71 27.47
C PHE A 563 -10.86 14.94 28.97
N ASN A 564 -12.13 14.88 29.41
CA ASN A 564 -12.43 14.95 30.85
C ASN A 564 -11.85 13.79 31.67
N ALA A 565 -11.55 12.66 31.03
CA ALA A 565 -10.98 11.47 31.67
C ALA A 565 -9.45 11.45 31.69
N ILE A 566 -8.77 12.43 31.05
CA ILE A 566 -7.31 12.47 30.94
C ILE A 566 -6.74 13.84 31.31
N ASP A 567 -5.52 13.86 31.80
CA ASP A 567 -4.83 15.11 32.13
C ASP A 567 -4.33 15.81 30.86
N HIS A 568 -4.76 17.05 30.64
CA HIS A 568 -4.45 17.81 29.42
C HIS A 568 -4.47 19.32 29.70
N ARG A 569 -3.90 20.09 28.77
CA ARG A 569 -4.07 21.54 28.71
C ARG A 569 -5.12 21.88 27.66
N ASP A 570 -6.11 22.68 28.00
CA ASP A 570 -7.21 23.04 27.10
C ASP A 570 -7.16 24.52 26.68
N LEU A 571 -7.63 24.80 25.46
CA LEU A 571 -7.92 26.16 25.02
C LEU A 571 -9.13 26.19 24.09
N ILE A 572 -10.08 27.07 24.40
CA ILE A 572 -11.36 27.20 23.69
C ILE A 572 -11.34 28.43 22.78
N LEU A 573 -11.28 28.24 21.46
CA LEU A 573 -11.11 29.32 20.48
C LEU A 573 -12.24 30.36 20.48
N HIS A 574 -13.46 29.95 20.86
CA HIS A 574 -14.61 30.85 20.88
C HIS A 574 -14.74 31.63 22.20
N GLU A 575 -13.89 31.33 23.19
CA GLU A 575 -13.77 32.08 24.44
C GLU A 575 -12.64 33.13 24.39
N VAL A 576 -11.84 33.13 23.32
CA VAL A 576 -10.82 34.16 23.07
C VAL A 576 -11.49 35.55 23.07
N PRO A 577 -10.96 36.55 23.79
CA PRO A 577 -11.57 37.87 23.88
C PRO A 577 -11.88 38.48 22.50
N LYS A 578 -13.11 38.93 22.32
CA LYS A 578 -13.61 39.54 21.07
C LYS A 578 -12.65 40.59 20.46
N PRO A 579 -12.02 41.51 21.24
CA PRO A 579 -11.09 42.48 20.67
C PRO A 579 -9.87 41.87 20.00
N ILE A 580 -9.38 40.72 20.49
CA ILE A 580 -8.25 40.00 19.90
C ILE A 580 -8.66 39.39 18.57
N ILE A 581 -9.82 38.73 18.53
CA ILE A 581 -10.39 38.15 17.31
C ILE A 581 -10.62 39.24 16.25
N GLU A 582 -11.18 40.38 16.65
CA GLU A 582 -11.43 41.52 15.76
C GLU A 582 -10.14 42.08 15.15
N ARG A 583 -9.10 42.24 15.97
CA ARG A 583 -7.77 42.68 15.53
C ARG A 583 -7.19 41.72 14.49
N ASP A 584 -7.23 40.41 14.76
CA ASP A 584 -6.64 39.39 13.89
C ASP A 584 -7.39 39.28 12.56
N ILE A 585 -8.73 39.30 12.57
CA ILE A 585 -9.56 39.32 11.36
C ILE A 585 -9.33 40.61 10.55
N SER A 586 -9.20 41.76 11.22
CA SER A 586 -8.91 43.03 10.55
C SER A 586 -7.57 43.00 9.83
N MET A 587 -6.54 42.44 10.47
CA MET A 587 -5.23 42.24 9.85
C MET A 587 -5.31 41.30 8.64
N PHE A 588 -6.00 40.16 8.79
CA PHE A 588 -6.24 39.21 7.70
C PHE A 588 -6.92 39.85 6.49
N LEU A 589 -8.06 40.52 6.69
CA LEU A 589 -8.81 41.17 5.62
C LEU A 589 -8.02 42.30 4.97
N LYS A 590 -7.27 43.09 5.75
CA LYS A 590 -6.44 44.18 5.22
C LYS A 590 -5.40 43.65 4.22
N GLU A 591 -4.70 42.58 4.58
CA GLU A 591 -3.70 41.96 3.72
C GLU A 591 -4.32 41.34 2.46
N LYS A 592 -5.41 40.56 2.64
CA LYS A 592 -6.12 39.97 1.50
C LYS A 592 -6.68 41.02 0.55
N PHE A 593 -7.23 42.13 1.06
CA PHE A 593 -7.71 43.22 0.20
C PHE A 593 -6.58 43.91 -0.58
N VAL A 594 -5.35 43.99 -0.04
CA VAL A 594 -4.19 44.47 -0.83
C VAL A 594 -3.96 43.54 -2.03
N SER A 595 -3.91 42.24 -1.80
CA SER A 595 -3.73 41.24 -2.86
C SER A 595 -4.87 41.28 -3.89
N ILE A 596 -6.11 41.35 -3.42
CA ILE A 596 -7.31 41.41 -4.27
C ILE A 596 -7.31 42.68 -5.12
N ARG A 597 -6.97 43.85 -4.55
CA ARG A 597 -6.87 45.10 -5.32
C ARG A 597 -5.88 44.99 -6.46
N HIS A 598 -4.71 44.41 -6.20
CA HIS A 598 -3.68 44.19 -7.22
C HIS A 598 -4.15 43.21 -8.30
N THR A 599 -4.73 42.07 -7.89
CA THR A 599 -5.15 40.99 -8.78
C THR A 599 -6.36 41.37 -9.63
N ARG A 600 -7.30 42.13 -9.07
CA ARG A 600 -8.56 42.56 -9.72
C ARG A 600 -8.49 43.98 -10.31
N SER A 601 -7.34 44.66 -10.26
CA SER A 601 -7.16 46.05 -10.70
C SER A 601 -8.17 47.04 -10.11
N LEU A 602 -8.46 46.92 -8.81
CA LEU A 602 -9.43 47.79 -8.11
C LEU A 602 -8.76 49.08 -7.60
N SER A 603 -9.57 50.10 -7.25
CA SER A 603 -9.03 51.36 -6.72
C SER A 603 -8.25 51.14 -5.42
N SER A 604 -7.24 51.99 -5.18
CA SER A 604 -6.38 51.89 -3.98
C SER A 604 -7.16 52.03 -2.66
N ASP A 605 -8.31 52.71 -2.69
CA ASP A 605 -9.18 52.91 -1.54
C ASP A 605 -10.23 51.79 -1.37
N TRP A 606 -10.46 50.92 -2.37
CA TRP A 606 -11.44 49.83 -2.25
C TRP A 606 -11.07 48.84 -1.13
N PRO A 607 -12.02 48.36 -0.29
CA PRO A 607 -13.47 48.62 -0.28
C PRO A 607 -13.91 49.88 0.49
N GLY A 608 -12.97 50.68 0.98
CA GLY A 608 -13.18 51.84 1.85
C GLY A 608 -13.15 51.44 3.33
N TYR A 609 -12.64 52.32 4.20
CA TYR A 609 -12.48 52.05 5.65
C TYR A 609 -13.79 51.60 6.33
N VAL A 610 -14.91 52.27 6.01
CA VAL A 610 -16.23 51.97 6.60
C VAL A 610 -16.69 50.56 6.23
N ASN A 611 -16.57 50.17 4.96
CA ASN A 611 -16.99 48.85 4.52
C ASN A 611 -16.05 47.76 5.03
N ALA A 612 -14.73 48.02 5.08
CA ALA A 612 -13.78 47.10 5.69
C ALA A 612 -14.14 46.82 7.17
N GLN A 613 -14.45 47.85 7.95
CA GLN A 613 -14.84 47.68 9.36
C GLN A 613 -16.18 46.93 9.52
N ARG A 614 -17.13 47.14 8.61
CA ARG A 614 -18.37 46.35 8.59
C ARG A 614 -18.08 44.87 8.32
N LEU A 615 -17.23 44.56 7.33
CA LEU A 615 -16.85 43.19 7.02
C LEU A 615 -16.15 42.52 8.20
N VAL A 616 -15.22 43.20 8.88
CA VAL A 616 -14.61 42.73 10.14
C VAL A 616 -15.68 42.38 11.17
N THR A 617 -16.63 43.29 11.40
CA THR A 617 -17.71 43.09 12.39
C THR A 617 -18.62 41.91 12.03
N MET A 618 -18.87 41.69 10.74
CA MET A 618 -19.63 40.55 10.24
C MET A 618 -18.87 39.25 10.45
N SER A 619 -17.56 39.24 10.18
CA SER A 619 -16.67 38.09 10.33
C SER A 619 -16.50 37.63 11.77
N VAL A 620 -16.51 38.51 12.78
CA VAL A 620 -16.30 38.09 14.18
C VAL A 620 -17.46 37.19 14.68
N PRO A 621 -17.19 36.00 15.26
CA PRO A 621 -15.88 35.39 15.56
C PRO A 621 -15.38 34.34 14.53
N LEU A 622 -16.06 34.19 13.40
CA LEU A 622 -15.83 33.16 12.38
C LEU A 622 -14.85 33.61 11.28
N PHE A 623 -13.61 33.12 11.33
CA PHE A 623 -12.63 33.32 10.25
C PHE A 623 -13.09 32.75 8.91
N ILE A 624 -13.91 31.69 8.92
CA ILE A 624 -14.45 31.12 7.68
C ILE A 624 -15.27 32.14 6.87
N PHE A 625 -15.99 33.05 7.52
CA PHE A 625 -16.71 34.12 6.83
C PHE A 625 -15.73 35.03 6.09
N ALA A 626 -14.66 35.50 6.77
CA ALA A 626 -13.63 36.36 6.19
C ALA A 626 -12.95 35.69 4.98
N ALA A 627 -12.57 34.42 5.11
CA ALA A 627 -11.97 33.66 4.02
C ALA A 627 -12.93 33.48 2.84
N THR A 628 -14.21 33.17 3.10
CA THR A 628 -15.23 32.95 2.07
C THR A 628 -15.48 34.23 1.26
N ILE A 629 -15.59 35.39 1.91
CA ILE A 629 -15.79 36.65 1.19
C ILE A 629 -14.55 37.06 0.38
N CYS A 630 -13.34 36.79 0.87
CA CYS A 630 -12.11 37.04 0.11
C CYS A 630 -12.10 36.20 -1.18
N ARG A 631 -12.42 34.91 -1.10
CA ARG A 631 -12.54 34.04 -2.29
C ARG A 631 -13.60 34.53 -3.27
N LEU A 632 -14.73 35.05 -2.78
CA LEU A 632 -15.75 35.66 -3.65
C LEU A 632 -15.24 36.91 -4.39
N PHE A 633 -14.40 37.72 -3.76
CA PHE A 633 -13.82 38.90 -4.41
C PHE A 633 -12.69 38.55 -5.38
N GLU A 634 -11.99 37.44 -5.14
CA GLU A 634 -10.93 36.91 -6.02
C GLU A 634 -11.50 36.26 -7.30
N ASP A 635 -12.74 35.78 -7.28
CA ASP A 635 -13.39 35.16 -8.44
C ASP A 635 -13.54 36.14 -9.62
N TYR A 636 -12.89 35.81 -10.74
CA TYR A 636 -12.92 36.62 -11.96
C TYR A 636 -14.29 36.67 -12.64
N ASN A 637 -15.17 35.70 -12.36
CA ASN A 637 -16.51 35.65 -12.91
C ASN A 637 -17.49 36.62 -12.21
N LEU A 638 -17.07 37.24 -11.10
CA LEU A 638 -17.91 38.06 -10.23
C LEU A 638 -17.38 39.49 -10.12
N ASP A 639 -18.25 40.50 -10.19
CA ASP A 639 -17.86 41.90 -9.92
C ASP A 639 -17.69 42.14 -8.41
N PRO A 640 -16.49 42.50 -7.91
CA PRO A 640 -16.24 42.71 -6.49
C PRO A 640 -17.09 43.83 -5.87
N ALA A 641 -17.46 44.87 -6.64
CA ALA A 641 -18.26 45.99 -6.14
C ALA A 641 -19.73 45.59 -5.92
N GLN A 642 -20.32 44.88 -6.89
CA GLN A 642 -21.61 44.24 -6.71
C GLN A 642 -21.58 43.24 -5.55
N CYS A 643 -20.53 42.42 -5.48
CA CYS A 643 -20.39 41.41 -4.43
C CYS A 643 -20.40 42.02 -3.03
N LEU A 644 -19.66 43.11 -2.83
CA LEU A 644 -19.60 43.84 -1.58
C LEU A 644 -20.98 44.36 -1.18
N THR A 645 -21.70 44.97 -2.13
CA THR A 645 -23.05 45.50 -1.91
C THR A 645 -24.03 44.42 -1.46
N GLU A 646 -23.94 43.23 -2.07
CA GLU A 646 -24.80 42.09 -1.72
C GLU A 646 -24.47 41.50 -0.36
N ILE A 647 -23.18 41.31 -0.03
CA ILE A 647 -22.76 40.77 1.28
C ILE A 647 -23.23 41.70 2.40
N LEU A 648 -23.09 43.02 2.24
CA LEU A 648 -23.49 43.99 3.26
C LEU A 648 -25.00 43.98 3.57
N LYS A 649 -25.86 43.42 2.71
CA LYS A 649 -27.29 43.25 3.01
C LYS A 649 -27.53 42.30 4.19
N TYR A 650 -26.60 41.38 4.44
CA TYR A 650 -26.73 40.34 5.47
C TYR A 650 -26.11 40.76 6.82
N GLN A 651 -25.73 42.02 6.99
CA GLN A 651 -25.07 42.53 8.21
C GLN A 651 -25.87 42.31 9.51
N ASN A 652 -27.19 42.21 9.41
CA ASN A 652 -28.11 42.14 10.56
C ASN A 652 -28.72 40.74 10.79
N HIS A 653 -28.22 39.69 10.12
CA HIS A 653 -28.72 38.32 10.36
C HIS A 653 -28.31 37.79 11.74
N GLU A 654 -29.23 37.08 12.41
CA GLU A 654 -29.01 36.50 13.74
C GLU A 654 -27.96 35.37 13.74
N SER A 655 -27.93 34.55 12.68
CA SER A 655 -26.96 33.46 12.51
C SER A 655 -25.79 33.90 11.64
N LYS A 656 -24.57 33.70 12.14
CA LYS A 656 -23.32 34.05 11.43
C LYS A 656 -23.02 33.11 10.26
N LEU A 657 -23.49 31.86 10.31
CA LEU A 657 -23.39 30.93 9.18
C LEU A 657 -24.35 31.34 8.05
N ASP A 658 -25.54 31.86 8.39
CA ASP A 658 -26.48 32.43 7.40
C ASP A 658 -25.79 33.54 6.62
N GLY A 659 -25.17 34.49 7.33
CA GLY A 659 -24.40 35.56 6.70
C GLY A 659 -23.24 35.06 5.84
N THR A 660 -22.67 33.89 6.14
CA THR A 660 -21.56 33.31 5.37
C THR A 660 -22.03 32.69 4.06
N TYR A 661 -23.09 31.88 4.10
CA TYR A 661 -23.48 31.02 2.98
C TYR A 661 -24.65 31.52 2.16
N LEU A 662 -25.63 32.24 2.76
CA LEU A 662 -26.75 32.80 2.00
C LEU A 662 -26.30 33.75 0.88
N PRO A 663 -25.30 34.64 1.06
CA PRO A 663 -24.84 35.48 -0.04
C PRO A 663 -24.28 34.69 -1.22
N VAL A 664 -23.68 33.52 -0.96
CA VAL A 664 -23.16 32.63 -2.02
C VAL A 664 -24.32 31.95 -2.74
N LEU A 665 -25.27 31.40 -1.99
CA LEU A 665 -26.39 30.62 -2.53
C LEU A 665 -27.42 31.49 -3.26
N ASP A 666 -27.78 32.65 -2.72
CA ASP A 666 -28.82 33.53 -3.31
C ASP A 666 -28.39 34.09 -4.68
N ARG A 667 -27.08 34.22 -4.93
CA ARG A 667 -26.53 34.61 -6.23
C ARG A 667 -26.77 33.59 -7.34
N LEU A 668 -26.85 32.31 -7.01
CA LEU A 668 -27.14 31.26 -7.99
C LEU A 668 -28.50 31.47 -8.64
N VAL A 669 -29.40 32.11 -7.89
CA VAL A 669 -30.83 32.15 -8.18
C VAL A 669 -31.24 33.52 -8.72
N SER A 670 -30.52 34.59 -8.36
CA SER A 670 -30.89 35.98 -8.66
C SER A 670 -31.02 36.32 -10.16
N LYS A 671 -30.44 35.51 -11.05
CA LYS A 671 -30.45 35.71 -12.51
C LYS A 671 -31.58 34.98 -13.25
N TYR A 672 -32.32 34.09 -12.59
CA TYR A 672 -33.28 33.19 -13.23
C TYR A 672 -34.65 33.25 -12.56
N ASN A 673 -35.71 33.25 -13.36
CA ASN A 673 -37.09 33.31 -12.85
C ASN A 673 -37.91 32.08 -13.28
N GLY A 674 -38.87 31.69 -12.46
CA GLY A 674 -39.91 30.72 -12.82
C GLY A 674 -39.40 29.28 -12.93
N LYS A 675 -39.64 28.62 -14.07
CA LYS A 675 -39.34 27.18 -14.26
C LYS A 675 -37.83 26.88 -14.29
N THR A 676 -37.05 27.73 -14.96
CA THR A 676 -35.59 27.57 -15.10
C THR A 676 -34.88 27.66 -13.76
N GLN A 677 -35.34 28.57 -12.89
CA GLN A 677 -34.84 28.75 -11.52
C GLN A 677 -35.04 27.48 -10.69
N LYS A 678 -36.24 26.89 -10.73
CA LYS A 678 -36.54 25.64 -10.01
C LYS A 678 -35.68 24.46 -10.48
N GLN A 679 -35.46 24.35 -11.80
CA GLN A 679 -34.61 23.29 -12.37
C GLN A 679 -33.14 23.45 -11.98
N LEU A 680 -32.63 24.69 -11.93
CA LEU A 680 -31.27 24.97 -11.48
C LEU A 680 -31.11 24.62 -10.00
N ILE A 681 -32.02 25.11 -9.15
CA ILE A 681 -32.02 24.82 -7.71
C ILE A 681 -32.02 23.31 -7.48
N GLN A 682 -32.93 22.58 -8.12
CA GLN A 682 -33.04 21.15 -7.94
C GLN A 682 -31.74 20.44 -8.29
N GLY A 683 -31.16 20.71 -9.46
CA GLY A 683 -29.97 19.97 -9.86
C GLY A 683 -28.69 20.41 -9.15
N VAL A 684 -28.57 21.66 -8.68
CA VAL A 684 -27.48 22.05 -7.76
C VAL A 684 -27.65 21.33 -6.43
N ARG A 685 -28.88 21.28 -5.90
CA ARG A 685 -29.21 20.59 -4.65
C ARG A 685 -28.93 19.08 -4.73
N GLU A 686 -29.22 18.43 -5.86
CA GLU A 686 -28.90 17.02 -6.09
C GLU A 686 -27.39 16.76 -6.07
N VAL A 687 -26.61 17.55 -6.83
CA VAL A 687 -25.16 17.37 -6.92
C VAL A 687 -24.47 17.71 -5.59
N VAL A 688 -24.76 18.88 -5.02
CA VAL A 688 -24.15 19.32 -3.76
C VAL A 688 -24.62 18.43 -2.62
N GLY A 689 -25.91 18.09 -2.57
CA GLY A 689 -26.48 17.19 -1.56
C GLY A 689 -25.84 15.80 -1.59
N THR A 690 -25.53 15.27 -2.79
CA THR A 690 -24.75 14.05 -2.92
C THR A 690 -23.35 14.24 -2.35
N ILE A 691 -22.61 15.26 -2.80
CA ILE A 691 -21.23 15.52 -2.36
C ILE A 691 -21.10 15.65 -0.83
N ILE A 692 -22.04 16.33 -0.16
CA ILE A 692 -21.96 16.56 1.29
C ILE A 692 -22.35 15.33 2.12
N LEU A 693 -22.99 14.32 1.53
CA LEU A 693 -23.41 13.10 2.21
C LEU A 693 -22.62 11.86 1.79
N LEU A 694 -21.74 11.95 0.80
CA LEU A 694 -20.83 10.85 0.49
C LEU A 694 -19.89 10.59 1.67
N GLU A 695 -19.74 9.32 2.05
CA GLU A 695 -18.78 8.85 3.07
C GLU A 695 -17.34 8.75 2.51
N SER A 696 -17.14 9.04 1.22
CA SER A 696 -15.87 9.04 0.49
C SER A 696 -16.02 9.90 -0.76
N PRO A 697 -15.24 10.99 -0.96
CA PRO A 697 -15.48 11.91 -2.05
C PRO A 697 -15.12 11.25 -3.38
N LEU A 698 -15.95 11.52 -4.39
CA LEU A 698 -15.80 10.98 -5.73
C LEU A 698 -15.28 12.06 -6.70
N SER A 699 -14.52 11.62 -7.71
CA SER A 699 -14.08 12.46 -8.83
C SER A 699 -15.26 12.94 -9.67
N PHE A 700 -15.08 13.94 -10.53
CA PHE A 700 -16.12 14.35 -11.49
C PHE A 700 -16.61 13.18 -12.35
N THR A 701 -15.67 12.37 -12.82
CA THR A 701 -15.96 11.19 -13.65
C THR A 701 -16.80 10.17 -12.87
N SER A 702 -16.41 9.89 -11.62
CA SER A 702 -17.12 8.93 -10.76
C SER A 702 -18.47 9.46 -10.29
N LEU A 703 -18.59 10.74 -9.92
CA LEU A 703 -19.86 11.39 -9.58
C LEU A 703 -20.85 11.37 -10.74
N SER A 704 -20.36 11.63 -11.96
CA SER A 704 -21.16 11.60 -13.19
C SER A 704 -21.79 10.24 -13.41
N LYS A 705 -21.01 9.17 -13.28
CA LYS A 705 -21.50 7.80 -13.41
C LYS A 705 -22.39 7.40 -12.24
N PHE A 706 -22.00 7.74 -11.01
CA PHE A 706 -22.76 7.45 -9.79
C PHE A 706 -24.16 8.06 -9.80
N MET A 707 -24.28 9.30 -10.26
CA MET A 707 -25.55 10.02 -10.35
C MET A 707 -26.30 9.78 -11.67
N GLY A 708 -25.69 9.11 -12.66
CA GLY A 708 -26.29 8.90 -13.98
C GLY A 708 -26.51 10.20 -14.79
N ILE A 709 -25.68 11.22 -14.58
CA ILE A 709 -25.77 12.52 -15.28
C ILE A 709 -24.53 12.81 -16.12
N SER A 710 -24.67 13.62 -17.17
CA SER A 710 -23.55 13.97 -18.06
C SER A 710 -22.40 14.64 -17.30
N THR A 711 -21.16 14.26 -17.62
CA THR A 711 -19.94 14.78 -16.99
C THR A 711 -19.80 16.30 -17.17
N GLN A 712 -20.36 16.87 -18.25
CA GLN A 712 -20.37 18.31 -18.48
C GLN A 712 -21.38 19.07 -17.60
N SER A 713 -22.40 18.38 -17.08
CA SER A 713 -23.46 18.99 -16.28
C SER A 713 -23.02 19.27 -14.84
N ILE A 714 -22.06 18.51 -14.30
CA ILE A 714 -21.59 18.68 -12.92
C ILE A 714 -20.78 19.97 -12.78
N PRO A 715 -19.74 20.26 -13.60
CA PRO A 715 -19.05 21.54 -13.54
C PRO A 715 -20.00 22.72 -13.72
N ALA A 716 -20.94 22.64 -14.68
CA ALA A 716 -21.92 23.70 -14.89
C ALA A 716 -22.78 24.02 -13.65
N ARG A 717 -23.03 23.03 -12.78
CA ARG A 717 -23.78 23.19 -11.53
C ARG A 717 -22.91 23.65 -10.36
N LEU A 718 -21.60 23.40 -10.41
CA LEU A 718 -20.65 23.70 -9.33
C LEU A 718 -19.81 24.96 -9.56
N ASN A 719 -19.64 25.43 -10.81
CA ASN A 719 -18.75 26.54 -11.18
C ASN A 719 -19.02 27.86 -10.44
N SER A 720 -20.19 28.04 -9.84
CA SER A 720 -20.51 29.23 -9.04
C SER A 720 -20.34 29.03 -7.52
N LEU A 721 -19.81 27.88 -7.11
CA LEU A 721 -19.58 27.47 -5.72
C LEU A 721 -18.08 27.35 -5.36
N HIS A 722 -17.17 27.89 -6.19
CA HIS A 722 -15.72 27.91 -5.92
C HIS A 722 -15.31 28.55 -4.59
N SER A 723 -16.18 29.33 -3.94
CA SER A 723 -15.91 29.91 -2.63
C SER A 723 -16.08 28.92 -1.47
N VAL A 724 -16.89 27.87 -1.66
CA VAL A 724 -17.27 26.89 -0.62
C VAL A 724 -16.89 25.45 -0.96
N LEU A 725 -16.65 25.15 -2.24
CA LEU A 725 -16.17 23.86 -2.74
C LEU A 725 -14.79 24.00 -3.38
N TYR A 726 -13.90 23.05 -3.09
CA TYR A 726 -12.72 22.80 -3.90
C TYR A 726 -13.13 22.01 -5.15
N ILE A 727 -13.02 22.67 -6.29
CA ILE A 727 -13.42 22.18 -7.61
C ILE A 727 -12.13 22.01 -8.42
N PRO A 728 -11.63 20.78 -8.61
CA PRO A 728 -10.36 20.56 -9.28
C PRO A 728 -10.44 20.84 -10.79
N ASN A 729 -9.32 21.24 -11.40
CA ASN A 729 -9.20 21.41 -12.85
C ASN A 729 -8.99 20.07 -13.61
N ASN A 730 -8.90 18.96 -12.88
CA ASN A 730 -8.67 17.61 -13.42
C ASN A 730 -9.84 16.70 -12.99
N ASP A 731 -10.46 16.04 -13.96
CA ASP A 731 -11.65 15.19 -13.80
C ASP A 731 -11.42 13.91 -12.98
N ILE A 732 -10.16 13.60 -12.65
CA ILE A 732 -9.74 12.44 -11.85
C ILE A 732 -9.67 12.80 -10.34
N LEU A 733 -9.50 14.09 -10.01
CA LEU A 733 -9.43 14.51 -8.61
C LEU A 733 -10.85 14.65 -8.01
N PRO A 734 -11.04 14.33 -6.72
CA PRO A 734 -12.33 14.46 -6.05
C PRO A 734 -12.75 15.91 -5.82
N VAL A 735 -14.06 16.15 -5.90
CA VAL A 735 -14.66 17.42 -5.43
C VAL A 735 -14.75 17.37 -3.91
N ARG A 736 -14.32 18.45 -3.23
CA ARG A 736 -14.25 18.49 -1.76
C ARG A 736 -14.91 19.74 -1.19
N LEU A 737 -15.36 19.65 0.05
CA LEU A 737 -15.77 20.82 0.83
C LEU A 737 -14.52 21.56 1.32
N PHE A 738 -14.52 22.91 1.27
CA PHE A 738 -13.47 23.66 1.97
C PHE A 738 -13.61 23.59 3.48
N HIS A 739 -14.83 23.40 3.99
CA HIS A 739 -15.08 23.30 5.42
C HIS A 739 -16.42 22.61 5.70
N GLN A 740 -16.44 21.71 6.68
CA GLN A 740 -17.62 20.93 7.09
C GLN A 740 -18.83 21.78 7.50
N SER A 741 -18.62 23.04 7.97
CA SER A 741 -19.75 23.92 8.30
C SER A 741 -20.68 24.24 7.13
N PHE A 742 -20.23 24.07 5.88
CA PHE A 742 -21.11 24.23 4.72
C PHE A 742 -22.10 23.05 4.61
N ARG A 743 -21.64 21.82 4.86
CA ARG A 743 -22.49 20.64 5.02
C ARG A 743 -23.47 20.86 6.16
N ASP A 744 -22.97 21.24 7.33
CA ASP A 744 -23.79 21.44 8.53
C ASP A 744 -24.90 22.48 8.28
N PHE A 745 -24.57 23.58 7.58
CA PHE A 745 -25.55 24.60 7.19
C PHE A 745 -26.62 24.06 6.25
N LEU A 746 -26.26 23.28 5.22
CA LEU A 746 -27.23 22.76 4.25
C LEU A 746 -28.14 21.66 4.82
N LEU A 747 -27.71 20.96 5.86
CA LEU A 747 -28.49 19.91 6.53
C LEU A 747 -29.32 20.43 7.70
N ASP A 748 -28.95 21.57 8.31
CA ASP A 748 -29.67 22.13 9.47
C ASP A 748 -31.14 22.43 9.11
N PRO A 749 -32.13 21.78 9.78
CA PRO A 749 -33.55 22.02 9.57
C PRO A 749 -33.97 23.49 9.70
N SER A 750 -33.24 24.29 10.48
CA SER A 750 -33.51 25.73 10.65
C SER A 750 -33.29 26.55 9.37
N THR A 751 -32.52 26.02 8.41
CA THR A 751 -32.21 26.69 7.14
C THR A 751 -33.23 26.40 6.04
N ARG A 752 -34.10 25.41 6.22
CA ARG A 752 -35.16 25.04 5.26
C ARG A 752 -36.04 26.21 4.80
N GLY A 753 -36.36 27.12 5.72
CA GLY A 753 -37.13 28.34 5.43
C GLY A 753 -36.31 29.50 4.89
N LYS A 754 -34.99 29.42 4.96
CA LYS A 754 -34.05 30.51 4.64
C LYS A 754 -33.44 30.35 3.24
N THR A 755 -33.29 29.12 2.75
CA THR A 755 -32.68 28.86 1.43
C THR A 755 -33.38 27.70 0.71
N PRO A 756 -33.62 27.80 -0.61
CA PRO A 756 -34.19 26.69 -1.38
C PRO A 756 -33.18 25.56 -1.65
N PHE A 757 -31.90 25.76 -1.29
CA PHE A 757 -30.84 24.75 -1.43
C PHE A 757 -30.70 23.82 -0.23
N TRP A 758 -31.52 24.01 0.82
CA TRP A 758 -31.54 23.09 1.96
C TRP A 758 -31.76 21.65 1.50
N VAL A 759 -30.97 20.74 2.07
CA VAL A 759 -30.95 19.32 1.74
C VAL A 759 -31.62 18.56 2.87
N ASP A 760 -32.70 17.85 2.55
CA ASP A 760 -33.27 16.87 3.47
C ASP A 760 -32.32 15.66 3.52
N GLU A 761 -31.67 15.46 4.65
CA GLU A 761 -30.68 14.40 4.82
C GLU A 761 -31.26 13.02 4.50
N LYS A 762 -32.50 12.74 4.92
CA LYS A 762 -33.12 11.43 4.75
C LYS A 762 -33.58 11.20 3.31
N GLU A 763 -34.12 12.24 2.65
CA GLU A 763 -34.48 12.18 1.23
C GLU A 763 -33.22 12.00 0.37
N MET A 764 -32.15 12.72 0.66
CA MET A 764 -30.91 12.64 -0.10
C MET A 764 -30.20 11.29 0.13
N ASN A 765 -30.17 10.75 1.35
CA ASN A 765 -29.69 9.40 1.60
C ASN A 765 -30.48 8.35 0.80
N GLN A 766 -31.81 8.51 0.65
CA GLN A 766 -32.61 7.65 -0.22
C GLN A 766 -32.15 7.74 -1.69
N THR A 767 -31.88 8.94 -2.19
CA THR A 767 -31.36 9.15 -3.57
C THR A 767 -30.00 8.49 -3.75
N ILE A 768 -29.08 8.67 -2.81
CA ILE A 768 -27.73 8.09 -2.86
C ILE A 768 -27.81 6.56 -2.82
N PHE A 769 -28.67 5.98 -1.98
CA PHE A 769 -28.93 4.54 -1.95
C PHE A 769 -29.39 4.00 -3.32
N ILE A 770 -30.34 4.69 -3.97
CA ILE A 770 -30.82 4.30 -5.31
C ILE A 770 -29.68 4.36 -6.33
N SER A 771 -28.85 5.41 -6.28
CA SER A 771 -27.64 5.51 -7.10
C SER A 771 -26.68 4.34 -6.86
N CYS A 772 -26.41 3.97 -5.60
CA CYS A 772 -25.57 2.82 -5.29
C CYS A 772 -26.12 1.52 -5.90
N LEU A 773 -27.42 1.26 -5.75
CA LEU A 773 -28.05 0.07 -6.35
C LEU A 773 -27.94 0.09 -7.88
N SER A 774 -28.16 1.24 -8.52
CA SER A 774 -28.04 1.39 -9.98
C SER A 774 -26.63 1.06 -10.47
N VAL A 775 -25.60 1.63 -9.83
CA VAL A 775 -24.19 1.35 -10.17
C VAL A 775 -23.89 -0.12 -9.98
N MET A 776 -24.29 -0.72 -8.85
CA MET A 776 -24.04 -2.14 -8.61
C MET A 776 -24.72 -3.04 -9.64
N ARG A 777 -25.97 -2.74 -10.04
CA ARG A 777 -26.67 -3.49 -11.10
C ARG A 777 -25.98 -3.40 -12.46
N GLU A 778 -25.39 -2.25 -12.77
CA GLU A 778 -24.70 -2.04 -14.05
C GLU A 778 -23.38 -2.81 -14.14
N TYR A 779 -22.59 -2.82 -13.06
CA TYR A 779 -21.20 -3.29 -13.12
C TYR A 779 -20.96 -4.66 -12.46
N LEU A 780 -21.73 -5.05 -11.44
CA LEU A 780 -21.50 -6.31 -10.72
C LEU A 780 -21.76 -7.52 -11.61
N LYS A 781 -20.78 -8.42 -11.66
CA LYS A 781 -20.84 -9.67 -12.39
C LYS A 781 -19.85 -10.66 -11.81
N LYS A 782 -20.06 -11.95 -12.06
CA LYS A 782 -19.14 -13.01 -11.66
C LYS A 782 -17.76 -12.80 -12.27
N ASN A 783 -16.72 -13.03 -11.48
CA ASN A 783 -15.33 -12.88 -11.85
C ASN A 783 -15.04 -11.48 -12.41
N ILE A 784 -15.43 -10.45 -11.65
CA ILE A 784 -15.37 -9.05 -12.09
C ILE A 784 -13.94 -8.63 -12.49
N CYS A 785 -12.95 -9.14 -11.75
CA CYS A 785 -11.52 -8.87 -11.99
C CYS A 785 -10.86 -9.81 -13.00
N ARG A 786 -11.61 -10.69 -13.68
CA ARG A 786 -11.11 -11.64 -14.69
C ARG A 786 -9.93 -12.50 -14.20
N LEU A 787 -10.04 -13.01 -12.98
CA LEU A 787 -9.02 -13.87 -12.37
C LEU A 787 -8.89 -15.18 -13.17
N GLY A 788 -7.64 -15.65 -13.31
CA GLY A 788 -7.30 -16.78 -14.18
C GLY A 788 -7.73 -18.16 -13.65
N SER A 789 -8.06 -18.26 -12.36
CA SER A 789 -8.49 -19.52 -11.73
C SER A 789 -9.38 -19.27 -10.52
N TYR A 790 -10.28 -20.22 -10.22
CA TYR A 790 -11.07 -20.25 -8.98
C TYR A 790 -10.18 -20.30 -7.71
N GLY A 791 -8.94 -20.79 -7.82
CA GLY A 791 -7.98 -20.87 -6.72
C GLY A 791 -7.08 -19.64 -6.56
N THR A 792 -7.30 -18.57 -7.33
CA THR A 792 -6.51 -17.34 -7.22
C THR A 792 -6.70 -16.74 -5.83
N LYS A 793 -5.62 -16.60 -5.06
CA LYS A 793 -5.70 -15.99 -3.72
C LYS A 793 -5.88 -14.49 -3.86
N ARG A 794 -6.58 -13.88 -2.90
CA ARG A 794 -6.74 -12.42 -2.82
C ARG A 794 -5.38 -11.70 -2.80
N SER A 795 -4.40 -12.25 -2.09
CA SER A 795 -3.02 -11.75 -2.02
C SER A 795 -2.31 -11.68 -3.38
N ASP A 796 -2.75 -12.48 -4.34
CA ASP A 796 -2.10 -12.64 -5.65
C ASP A 796 -2.75 -11.73 -6.71
N ILE A 797 -3.82 -11.01 -6.36
CA ILE A 797 -4.53 -10.10 -7.25
C ILE A 797 -3.77 -8.77 -7.32
N ASN A 798 -3.34 -8.39 -8.53
CA ASN A 798 -2.66 -7.12 -8.75
C ASN A 798 -3.59 -5.92 -8.47
N HIS A 799 -3.18 -4.98 -7.62
CA HIS A 799 -3.91 -3.75 -7.32
C HIS A 799 -4.35 -2.97 -8.56
N LYS A 800 -3.51 -2.88 -9.60
CA LYS A 800 -3.89 -2.21 -10.86
C LYS A 800 -5.05 -2.89 -11.58
N SER A 801 -5.21 -4.20 -11.38
CA SER A 801 -6.35 -4.96 -11.90
C SER A 801 -7.63 -4.64 -11.13
N ILE A 802 -7.52 -4.51 -9.80
CA ILE A 802 -8.63 -4.11 -8.93
C ILE A 802 -9.12 -2.72 -9.36
N ASP A 803 -8.24 -1.72 -9.45
CA ASP A 803 -8.61 -0.34 -9.81
C ASP A 803 -9.20 -0.23 -11.24
N HIS A 804 -8.81 -1.15 -12.13
CA HIS A 804 -9.32 -1.17 -13.50
C HIS A 804 -10.74 -1.74 -13.61
N TYR A 805 -11.07 -2.77 -12.81
CA TYR A 805 -12.37 -3.48 -12.90
C TYR A 805 -13.38 -3.04 -11.84
N LEU A 806 -12.91 -2.79 -10.61
CA LEU A 806 -13.70 -2.24 -9.52
C LEU A 806 -13.50 -0.73 -9.49
N LEU A 807 -14.27 -0.01 -10.31
CA LEU A 807 -14.19 1.45 -10.41
C LEU A 807 -14.57 2.16 -9.10
N PRO A 808 -14.10 3.40 -8.84
CA PRO A 808 -14.32 4.08 -7.56
C PRO A 808 -15.80 4.22 -7.16
N GLU A 809 -16.68 4.55 -8.12
CA GLU A 809 -18.13 4.62 -7.90
C GLU A 809 -18.74 3.27 -7.50
N LEU A 810 -18.19 2.15 -8.01
CA LEU A 810 -18.64 0.81 -7.67
C LEU A 810 -18.10 0.39 -6.29
N GLN A 811 -16.83 0.67 -5.99
CA GLN A 811 -16.26 0.41 -4.66
C GLN A 811 -17.07 1.14 -3.57
N TYR A 812 -17.38 2.42 -3.80
CA TYR A 812 -18.25 3.21 -2.93
C TYR A 812 -19.61 2.53 -2.73
N SER A 813 -20.26 2.17 -3.83
CA SER A 813 -21.59 1.58 -3.82
C SER A 813 -21.62 0.24 -3.07
N CYS A 814 -20.63 -0.64 -3.30
CA CYS A 814 -20.54 -1.92 -2.60
C CYS A 814 -20.39 -1.76 -1.08
N ARG A 815 -19.68 -0.72 -0.63
CA ARG A 815 -19.39 -0.50 0.79
C ARG A 815 -20.53 0.21 1.54
N TYR A 816 -21.13 1.25 0.96
CA TYR A 816 -21.96 2.20 1.70
C TYR A 816 -23.46 2.16 1.39
N TRP A 817 -23.93 1.31 0.47
CA TRP A 817 -25.37 1.32 0.08
C TRP A 817 -26.33 1.05 1.25
N ILE A 818 -26.04 0.09 2.14
CA ILE A 818 -26.88 -0.24 3.31
C ILE A 818 -26.85 0.89 4.35
N HIS A 819 -25.72 1.60 4.47
CA HIS A 819 -25.60 2.75 5.36
C HIS A 819 -26.53 3.89 4.95
N HIS A 820 -26.57 4.21 3.65
CA HIS A 820 -27.51 5.20 3.12
C HIS A 820 -28.97 4.73 3.23
N LEU A 821 -29.22 3.43 3.03
CA LEU A 821 -30.55 2.85 3.26
C LEU A 821 -31.01 3.03 4.70
N ALA A 822 -30.17 2.71 5.70
CA ALA A 822 -30.53 2.81 7.12
C ALA A 822 -30.83 4.26 7.56
N ARG A 823 -30.24 5.25 6.89
CA ARG A 823 -30.45 6.69 7.14
C ARG A 823 -31.55 7.31 6.28
N SER A 824 -32.24 6.52 5.45
CA SER A 824 -33.27 7.03 4.55
C SER A 824 -34.62 7.25 5.25
N ASN A 825 -35.55 7.93 4.57
CA ASN A 825 -36.88 8.25 5.12
C ASN A 825 -37.75 7.02 5.36
N ASP A 826 -37.73 6.07 4.44
CA ASP A 826 -38.51 4.83 4.52
C ASP A 826 -37.71 3.67 3.90
N PRO A 827 -36.80 3.06 4.69
CA PRO A 827 -35.97 1.95 4.22
C PRO A 827 -36.79 0.76 3.71
N MET A 828 -38.00 0.58 4.24
CA MET A 828 -38.85 -0.56 3.94
C MET A 828 -39.68 -0.39 2.66
N SER A 829 -39.85 0.84 2.18
CA SER A 829 -40.52 1.12 0.88
C SER A 829 -39.87 0.40 -0.31
N GLN A 830 -38.58 0.09 -0.24
CA GLN A 830 -37.78 -0.50 -1.32
C GLN A 830 -37.48 -2.00 -1.13
N VAL A 831 -38.12 -2.66 -0.16
CA VAL A 831 -37.83 -4.07 0.21
C VAL A 831 -37.84 -5.02 -1.00
N ASN A 832 -38.82 -4.89 -1.89
CA ASN A 832 -38.92 -5.76 -3.07
C ASN A 832 -37.78 -5.51 -4.06
N ASP A 833 -37.37 -4.25 -4.25
CA ASP A 833 -36.27 -3.89 -5.14
C ASP A 833 -34.92 -4.37 -4.59
N ILE A 834 -34.73 -4.26 -3.27
CA ILE A 834 -33.56 -4.79 -2.56
C ILE A 834 -33.52 -6.32 -2.66
N LEU A 835 -34.63 -6.99 -2.39
CA LEU A 835 -34.70 -8.46 -2.49
C LEU A 835 -34.40 -8.94 -3.91
N THR A 836 -34.93 -8.25 -4.92
CA THR A 836 -34.62 -8.55 -6.33
C THR A 836 -33.14 -8.38 -6.61
N PHE A 837 -32.55 -7.26 -6.18
CA PHE A 837 -31.11 -7.02 -6.30
C PHE A 837 -30.29 -8.11 -5.61
N LEU A 838 -30.65 -8.52 -4.39
CA LEU A 838 -29.92 -9.54 -3.64
C LEU A 838 -30.01 -10.91 -4.33
N LYS A 839 -31.18 -11.30 -4.83
CA LYS A 839 -31.34 -12.56 -5.58
C LYS A 839 -30.51 -12.60 -6.86
N GLU A 840 -30.25 -11.46 -7.48
CA GLU A 840 -29.47 -11.36 -8.72
C GLU A 840 -27.97 -11.12 -8.49
N HIS A 841 -27.61 -10.37 -7.44
CA HIS A 841 -26.26 -9.82 -7.26
C HIS A 841 -25.60 -10.06 -5.90
N PHE A 842 -26.23 -10.76 -4.96
CA PHE A 842 -25.62 -11.05 -3.66
C PHE A 842 -24.23 -11.69 -3.76
N LEU A 843 -24.03 -12.71 -4.60
CA LEU A 843 -22.70 -13.32 -4.76
C LEU A 843 -21.70 -12.39 -5.44
N HIS A 844 -22.14 -11.63 -6.44
CA HIS A 844 -21.30 -10.66 -7.16
C HIS A 844 -20.81 -9.54 -6.23
N TRP A 845 -21.71 -9.08 -5.35
CA TRP A 845 -21.41 -8.11 -4.31
C TRP A 845 -20.42 -8.71 -3.30
N LEU A 846 -20.66 -9.93 -2.80
CA LEU A 846 -19.77 -10.58 -1.84
C LEU A 846 -18.38 -10.91 -2.42
N GLU A 847 -18.30 -11.29 -3.71
CA GLU A 847 -17.03 -11.42 -4.44
C GLU A 847 -16.26 -10.09 -4.41
N SER A 848 -16.94 -8.97 -4.69
CA SER A 848 -16.32 -7.64 -4.70
C SER A 848 -15.86 -7.22 -3.31
N MET A 849 -16.67 -7.46 -2.27
CA MET A 849 -16.30 -7.19 -0.87
C MET A 849 -15.09 -8.03 -0.44
N SER A 850 -14.98 -9.27 -0.92
CA SER A 850 -13.82 -10.13 -0.68
C SER A 850 -12.55 -9.65 -1.40
N ILE A 851 -12.64 -9.29 -2.68
CA ILE A 851 -11.51 -8.75 -3.45
C ILE A 851 -10.97 -7.48 -2.79
N LEU A 852 -11.85 -6.61 -2.28
CA LEU A 852 -11.50 -5.39 -1.54
C LEU A 852 -11.00 -5.67 -0.10
N GLY A 853 -11.14 -6.90 0.37
CA GLY A 853 -10.72 -7.35 1.69
C GLY A 853 -11.53 -6.85 2.87
N ILE A 854 -12.82 -6.60 2.64
CA ILE A 854 -13.78 -6.07 3.60
C ILE A 854 -14.96 -7.03 3.81
N THR A 855 -14.74 -8.35 3.73
CA THR A 855 -15.78 -9.36 3.98
C THR A 855 -16.48 -9.23 5.33
N PRO A 856 -15.81 -8.86 6.45
CA PRO A 856 -16.50 -8.60 7.71
C PRO A 856 -17.53 -7.47 7.62
N GLU A 857 -17.27 -6.43 6.81
CA GLU A 857 -18.23 -5.34 6.58
C GLU A 857 -19.48 -5.84 5.87
N ALA A 858 -19.37 -6.86 4.99
CA ALA A 858 -20.54 -7.48 4.35
C ALA A 858 -21.45 -8.18 5.38
N ILE A 859 -20.88 -8.84 6.40
CA ILE A 859 -21.65 -9.46 7.48
C ILE A 859 -22.38 -8.39 8.32
N ILE A 860 -21.68 -7.31 8.67
CA ILE A 860 -22.26 -6.17 9.38
C ILE A 860 -23.43 -5.60 8.59
N ALA A 861 -23.25 -5.41 7.28
CA ALA A 861 -24.27 -4.85 6.42
C ALA A 861 -25.51 -5.77 6.32
N VAL A 862 -25.32 -7.10 6.17
CA VAL A 862 -26.43 -8.08 6.21
C VAL A 862 -27.12 -8.08 7.57
N ASN A 863 -26.39 -7.96 8.68
CA ASN A 863 -26.97 -7.86 10.02
C ASN A 863 -27.78 -6.56 10.20
N SER A 864 -27.32 -5.43 9.66
CA SER A 864 -28.10 -4.19 9.64
C SER A 864 -29.40 -4.34 8.85
N LEU A 865 -29.37 -5.01 7.69
CA LEU A 865 -30.60 -5.33 6.93
C LEU A 865 -31.54 -6.26 7.71
N LEU A 866 -31.01 -7.26 8.42
CA LEU A 866 -31.81 -8.14 9.27
C LEU A 866 -32.49 -7.36 10.41
N GLN A 867 -31.81 -6.39 11.01
CA GLN A 867 -32.39 -5.52 12.04
C GLN A 867 -33.53 -4.66 11.46
N LEU A 868 -33.33 -4.08 10.27
CA LEU A 868 -34.36 -3.27 9.61
C LEU A 868 -35.60 -4.10 9.22
N THR A 869 -35.43 -5.41 8.96
CA THR A 869 -36.51 -6.30 8.50
C THR A 869 -37.14 -7.16 9.61
N LYS A 870 -36.66 -7.04 10.86
CA LYS A 870 -37.01 -7.91 11.99
C LYS A 870 -38.51 -7.93 12.34
N ASP A 871 -39.17 -6.78 12.27
CA ASP A 871 -40.61 -6.64 12.59
C ASP A 871 -41.52 -7.20 11.47
N THR A 872 -40.92 -7.60 10.36
CA THR A 872 -41.58 -8.30 9.25
C THR A 872 -41.01 -9.73 9.13
N SER A 873 -40.91 -10.48 10.24
CA SER A 873 -40.25 -11.79 10.25
C SER A 873 -40.86 -12.86 9.32
N SER A 874 -42.08 -12.64 8.81
CA SER A 874 -42.73 -13.43 7.76
C SER A 874 -42.38 -12.99 6.32
N ASN A 875 -41.55 -11.96 6.18
CA ASN A 875 -41.11 -11.39 4.91
C ASN A 875 -40.03 -12.25 4.28
N GLU A 876 -40.22 -12.53 2.98
CA GLU A 876 -39.28 -13.27 2.15
C GLU A 876 -37.85 -12.71 2.23
N MET A 877 -37.70 -11.38 2.34
CA MET A 877 -36.39 -10.75 2.50
C MET A 877 -35.70 -11.14 3.80
N TYR A 878 -36.43 -11.20 4.92
CA TYR A 878 -35.85 -11.60 6.21
C TYR A 878 -35.34 -13.05 6.16
N VAL A 879 -36.11 -13.95 5.56
CA VAL A 879 -35.72 -15.36 5.39
C VAL A 879 -34.51 -15.50 4.45
N PHE A 880 -34.51 -14.77 3.33
CA PHE A 880 -33.35 -14.72 2.43
C PHE A 880 -32.10 -14.22 3.13
N LEU A 881 -32.20 -13.16 3.93
CA LEU A 881 -31.06 -12.58 4.66
C LEU A 881 -30.54 -13.52 5.75
N LEU A 882 -31.40 -14.33 6.39
CA LEU A 882 -30.96 -15.36 7.33
C LEU A 882 -30.11 -16.42 6.62
N ASP A 883 -30.52 -16.85 5.43
CA ASP A 883 -29.77 -17.78 4.57
C ASP A 883 -28.46 -17.15 4.07
N ALA A 884 -28.51 -15.87 3.66
CA ALA A 884 -27.35 -15.09 3.23
C ALA A 884 -26.30 -14.96 4.35
N ARG A 885 -26.75 -14.65 5.57
CA ARG A 885 -25.87 -14.56 6.74
C ARG A 885 -25.22 -15.91 7.05
N ARG A 886 -26.00 -17.00 7.03
CA ARG A 886 -25.49 -18.37 7.20
C ARG A 886 -24.41 -18.69 6.17
N PHE A 887 -24.70 -18.40 4.90
CA PHE A 887 -23.80 -18.66 3.79
C PHE A 887 -22.48 -17.88 3.91
N ILE A 888 -22.52 -16.59 4.28
CA ILE A 888 -21.29 -15.80 4.50
C ILE A 888 -20.48 -16.40 5.65
N LEU A 889 -21.10 -16.65 6.81
CA LEU A 889 -20.40 -17.14 8.00
C LEU A 889 -19.75 -18.51 7.77
N LYS A 890 -20.44 -19.45 7.10
CA LYS A 890 -19.89 -20.79 6.80
C LYS A 890 -18.68 -20.74 5.86
N PHE A 891 -18.63 -19.77 4.94
CA PHE A 891 -17.59 -19.69 3.91
C PHE A 891 -16.65 -18.47 4.05
N ALA A 892 -16.72 -17.71 5.14
CA ALA A 892 -16.03 -16.43 5.31
C ALA A 892 -14.52 -16.56 5.06
N GLN A 893 -13.86 -17.55 5.67
CA GLN A 893 -12.42 -17.76 5.56
C GLN A 893 -11.99 -18.18 4.14
N ILE A 894 -12.77 -19.05 3.49
CA ILE A 894 -12.50 -19.50 2.12
C ILE A 894 -12.62 -18.33 1.16
N VAL A 895 -13.67 -17.53 1.31
CA VAL A 895 -13.96 -16.37 0.47
C VAL A 895 -12.93 -15.26 0.71
N ASP A 896 -12.49 -14.99 1.94
CA ASP A 896 -11.44 -14.01 2.24
C ASP A 896 -10.07 -14.43 1.66
N THR A 897 -9.81 -15.73 1.58
CA THR A 897 -8.57 -16.28 1.02
C THR A 897 -8.58 -16.30 -0.50
N ALA A 898 -9.63 -16.82 -1.12
CA ALA A 898 -9.77 -17.00 -2.56
C ALA A 898 -11.18 -16.62 -3.03
N PRO A 899 -11.41 -15.38 -3.52
CA PRO A 899 -12.75 -14.82 -3.72
C PRO A 899 -13.69 -15.67 -4.60
N LEU A 900 -13.18 -16.27 -5.68
CA LEU A 900 -13.99 -17.08 -6.59
C LEU A 900 -14.43 -18.44 -6.02
N GLN A 901 -13.84 -18.90 -4.92
CA GLN A 901 -14.31 -20.10 -4.21
C GLN A 901 -15.74 -19.94 -3.68
N LEU A 902 -16.27 -18.71 -3.63
CA LEU A 902 -17.68 -18.45 -3.44
C LEU A 902 -18.60 -19.29 -4.34
N TYR A 903 -18.23 -19.42 -5.62
CA TYR A 903 -19.04 -20.13 -6.62
C TYR A 903 -18.74 -21.63 -6.71
N SER A 904 -17.48 -22.02 -6.43
CA SER A 904 -17.03 -23.41 -6.60
C SER A 904 -16.96 -24.21 -5.30
N SER A 905 -16.84 -23.55 -4.16
CA SER A 905 -16.98 -24.18 -2.84
C SER A 905 -18.30 -23.76 -2.20
N GLY A 906 -18.54 -22.45 -2.08
CA GLY A 906 -19.71 -21.92 -1.38
C GLY A 906 -21.03 -22.47 -1.91
N LEU A 907 -21.33 -22.25 -3.20
CA LEU A 907 -22.56 -22.75 -3.82
C LEU A 907 -22.65 -24.27 -3.92
N ILE A 908 -21.53 -24.95 -4.25
CA ILE A 908 -21.50 -26.40 -4.44
C ILE A 908 -21.86 -27.12 -3.13
N PHE A 909 -21.30 -26.67 -2.01
CA PHE A 909 -21.47 -27.30 -0.70
C PHE A 909 -22.60 -26.70 0.16
N ALA A 910 -23.27 -25.65 -0.30
CA ALA A 910 -24.51 -25.19 0.34
C ALA A 910 -25.62 -26.26 0.30
N PRO A 911 -26.48 -26.36 1.33
CA PRO A 911 -27.59 -27.30 1.40
C PRO A 911 -28.57 -27.16 0.23
N HIS A 912 -29.34 -28.21 -0.02
CA HIS A 912 -30.25 -28.28 -1.16
C HIS A 912 -31.32 -27.17 -1.12
N ARG A 913 -31.84 -26.83 0.06
CA ARG A 913 -32.86 -25.76 0.25
C ARG A 913 -32.27 -24.42 0.68
N SER A 914 -30.99 -24.15 0.43
CA SER A 914 -30.44 -22.81 0.59
C SER A 914 -31.02 -21.89 -0.50
N LEU A 915 -31.61 -20.77 -0.08
CA LEU A 915 -32.15 -19.74 -0.98
C LEU A 915 -31.06 -19.07 -1.80
N ILE A 916 -29.85 -18.91 -1.25
CA ILE A 916 -28.67 -18.47 -2.01
C ILE A 916 -28.34 -19.47 -3.10
N LYS A 917 -28.32 -20.78 -2.79
CA LYS A 917 -28.04 -21.81 -3.80
C LYS A 917 -29.09 -21.82 -4.91
N GLU A 918 -30.36 -21.74 -4.55
CA GLU A 918 -31.48 -21.69 -5.51
C GLU A 918 -31.40 -20.45 -6.40
N SER A 919 -31.16 -19.27 -5.81
CA SER A 919 -31.11 -18.00 -6.55
C SER A 919 -29.94 -17.93 -7.55
N PHE A 920 -28.83 -18.62 -7.25
CA PHE A 920 -27.60 -18.58 -8.04
C PHE A 920 -27.26 -19.94 -8.68
N GLU A 921 -28.25 -20.80 -8.91
CA GLU A 921 -28.02 -22.12 -9.52
C GLU A 921 -27.32 -22.02 -10.88
N ARG A 922 -27.62 -20.98 -11.67
CA ARG A 922 -27.00 -20.70 -12.98
C ARG A 922 -25.51 -20.39 -12.88
N GLU A 923 -25.03 -19.97 -11.71
CA GLU A 923 -23.63 -19.63 -11.49
C GLU A 923 -22.78 -20.85 -11.08
N LEU A 924 -23.39 -22.02 -10.90
CA LEU A 924 -22.67 -23.27 -10.65
C LEU A 924 -21.70 -23.57 -11.80
N PRO A 925 -20.48 -24.06 -11.52
CA PRO A 925 -19.53 -24.33 -12.57
C PRO A 925 -20.02 -25.43 -13.53
N ALA A 926 -20.05 -25.14 -14.83
CA ALA A 926 -20.56 -26.06 -15.86
C ALA A 926 -19.78 -27.39 -15.96
N TRP A 927 -18.56 -27.46 -15.43
CA TRP A 927 -17.77 -28.69 -15.37
C TRP A 927 -18.29 -29.69 -14.32
N LEU A 928 -19.16 -29.27 -13.40
CA LEU A 928 -19.73 -30.13 -12.36
C LEU A 928 -20.83 -31.02 -12.96
N SER A 929 -20.46 -32.20 -13.44
CA SER A 929 -21.41 -33.17 -14.02
C SER A 929 -22.27 -33.90 -12.98
N ARG A 930 -21.77 -34.03 -11.75
CA ARG A 930 -22.51 -34.54 -10.57
C ARG A 930 -22.08 -33.75 -9.33
N GLY A 931 -23.03 -33.14 -8.64
CA GLY A 931 -22.78 -32.44 -7.38
C GLY A 931 -22.49 -33.37 -6.21
N PRO A 932 -21.85 -32.87 -5.14
CA PRO A 932 -21.66 -33.62 -3.92
C PRO A 932 -23.01 -33.90 -3.23
N LYS A 933 -23.03 -34.93 -2.40
CA LYS A 933 -24.16 -35.17 -1.50
C LYS A 933 -24.13 -34.11 -0.40
N VAL A 934 -25.07 -33.17 -0.46
CA VAL A 934 -25.26 -32.11 0.54
C VAL A 934 -26.52 -32.38 1.37
N GLU A 935 -26.62 -31.76 2.54
CA GLU A 935 -27.80 -31.84 3.40
C GLU A 935 -28.99 -31.09 2.79
N GLU A 936 -30.20 -31.37 3.28
CA GLU A 936 -31.41 -30.70 2.80
C GLU A 936 -31.51 -29.25 3.31
N TYR A 937 -31.10 -29.00 4.56
CA TYR A 937 -31.08 -27.69 5.22
C TYR A 937 -29.70 -27.43 5.85
N TRP A 938 -29.46 -26.20 6.31
CA TRP A 938 -28.25 -25.91 7.08
C TRP A 938 -28.24 -26.70 8.39
N ASP A 939 -27.07 -27.27 8.70
CA ASP A 939 -26.78 -27.82 10.02
C ASP A 939 -26.85 -26.71 11.11
N PRO A 940 -26.95 -27.05 12.40
CA PRO A 940 -26.94 -26.05 13.47
C PRO A 940 -25.63 -25.24 13.61
N GLU A 941 -24.53 -25.68 12.99
CA GLU A 941 -23.23 -25.01 13.05
C GLU A 941 -23.23 -23.79 12.12
N MET A 942 -23.19 -22.60 12.72
CA MET A 942 -23.21 -21.32 12.01
C MET A 942 -21.88 -21.04 11.30
N GLN A 943 -20.77 -21.33 11.96
CA GLN A 943 -19.42 -21.10 11.45
C GLN A 943 -18.40 -21.93 12.22
N THR A 944 -17.26 -22.15 11.56
CA THR A 944 -16.06 -22.73 12.15
C THR A 944 -14.97 -21.68 12.13
N LEU A 945 -14.41 -21.35 13.29
CA LEU A 945 -13.26 -20.47 13.40
C LEU A 945 -11.99 -21.32 13.32
N GLU A 946 -11.17 -21.08 12.30
CA GLU A 946 -9.89 -21.75 12.12
C GLU A 946 -8.74 -20.74 12.26
N GLY A 947 -7.62 -21.18 12.83
CA GLY A 947 -6.43 -20.34 12.99
C GLY A 947 -5.46 -20.81 14.05
N HIS A 948 -5.89 -21.67 14.98
CA HIS A 948 -4.96 -22.36 15.88
C HIS A 948 -4.30 -23.55 15.18
N SER A 949 -3.06 -23.82 15.56
CA SER A 949 -2.26 -24.94 15.02
C SER A 949 -2.27 -26.19 15.91
N GLY A 950 -2.83 -26.08 17.12
CA GLY A 950 -2.91 -27.15 18.12
C GLY A 950 -4.30 -27.26 18.76
N SER A 951 -4.47 -28.25 19.63
CA SER A 951 -5.73 -28.57 20.32
C SER A 951 -6.33 -27.37 21.07
N ILE A 952 -7.65 -27.18 21.07
CA ILE A 952 -8.31 -26.10 21.86
C ILE A 952 -8.67 -26.61 23.25
N HIS A 953 -7.91 -26.20 24.26
CA HIS A 953 -8.14 -26.63 25.64
C HIS A 953 -9.22 -25.81 26.36
N SER A 954 -9.46 -24.55 25.96
CA SER A 954 -10.47 -23.71 26.61
C SER A 954 -11.11 -22.69 25.68
N VAL A 955 -12.42 -22.46 25.87
CA VAL A 955 -13.17 -21.39 25.20
C VAL A 955 -14.05 -20.63 26.19
N ALA A 956 -14.18 -19.32 26.03
CA ALA A 956 -15.02 -18.48 26.90
C ALA A 956 -15.65 -17.31 26.14
N PHE A 957 -16.93 -17.03 26.35
CA PHE A 957 -17.56 -15.80 25.87
C PHE A 957 -17.33 -14.63 26.83
N SER A 958 -17.21 -13.41 26.30
CA SER A 958 -17.34 -12.21 27.11
C SER A 958 -18.76 -12.07 27.63
N ASN A 959 -18.94 -11.39 28.76
CA ASN A 959 -20.27 -11.28 29.37
C ASN A 959 -21.28 -10.51 28.50
N ASN A 960 -20.82 -9.60 27.63
CA ASN A 960 -21.67 -8.94 26.63
C ASN A 960 -21.87 -9.75 25.34
N GLY A 961 -21.29 -10.95 25.23
CA GLY A 961 -21.40 -11.84 24.08
C GLY A 961 -20.70 -11.35 22.80
N GLN A 962 -19.95 -10.24 22.85
CA GLN A 962 -19.31 -9.65 21.68
C GLN A 962 -17.98 -10.32 21.31
N LEU A 963 -17.30 -10.92 22.28
CA LEU A 963 -16.01 -11.58 22.11
C LEU A 963 -16.08 -13.06 22.51
N LEU A 964 -15.33 -13.88 21.79
CA LEU A 964 -15.06 -15.28 22.13
C LEU A 964 -13.55 -15.45 22.27
N ALA A 965 -13.09 -16.01 23.38
CA ALA A 965 -11.69 -16.39 23.59
C ALA A 965 -11.50 -17.87 23.35
N SER A 966 -10.38 -18.27 22.75
CA SER A 966 -9.93 -19.65 22.65
C SER A 966 -8.47 -19.78 23.07
N GLY A 967 -8.17 -20.62 24.05
CA GLY A 967 -6.81 -20.99 24.46
C GLY A 967 -6.42 -22.35 23.88
N SER A 968 -5.19 -22.46 23.37
CA SER A 968 -4.74 -23.61 22.58
C SER A 968 -3.39 -24.19 23.06
N GLU A 969 -3.16 -25.43 22.63
CA GLU A 969 -1.87 -26.12 22.66
C GLU A 969 -0.77 -25.42 21.86
N ASP A 970 -1.11 -24.51 20.96
CA ASP A 970 -0.12 -23.70 20.24
C ASP A 970 0.46 -22.53 21.06
N ASN A 971 0.25 -22.53 22.37
CA ASN A 971 0.68 -21.53 23.36
C ASN A 971 0.02 -20.15 23.19
N THR A 972 -0.94 -20.00 22.28
CA THR A 972 -1.62 -18.73 22.01
C THR A 972 -3.07 -18.74 22.51
N ILE A 973 -3.58 -17.53 22.72
CA ILE A 973 -5.01 -17.28 22.92
C ILE A 973 -5.49 -16.47 21.73
N LYS A 974 -6.63 -16.81 21.14
CA LYS A 974 -7.27 -15.98 20.10
C LYS A 974 -8.56 -15.38 20.61
N LEU A 975 -8.72 -14.08 20.37
CA LEU A 975 -9.97 -13.36 20.61
C LEU A 975 -10.67 -13.13 19.29
N TRP A 976 -11.91 -13.58 19.19
CA TRP A 976 -12.74 -13.52 18.00
C TRP A 976 -13.92 -12.60 18.24
N ASP A 977 -14.34 -11.87 17.19
CA ASP A 977 -15.64 -11.23 17.15
C ASP A 977 -16.73 -12.29 17.01
N ALA A 978 -17.59 -12.42 18.02
CA ALA A 978 -18.58 -13.49 18.05
C ALA A 978 -19.64 -13.35 16.94
N ALA A 979 -19.90 -12.14 16.45
CA ALA A 979 -20.94 -11.86 15.46
C ALA A 979 -20.47 -12.08 14.02
N THR A 980 -19.20 -11.78 13.73
CA THR A 980 -18.61 -11.87 12.38
C THR A 980 -17.67 -13.05 12.20
N GLY A 981 -17.20 -13.67 13.29
CA GLY A 981 -16.15 -14.69 13.26
C GLY A 981 -14.75 -14.12 12.95
N ALA A 982 -14.61 -12.80 12.84
CA ALA A 982 -13.33 -12.18 12.56
C ALA A 982 -12.37 -12.31 13.75
N LEU A 983 -11.12 -12.67 13.50
CA LEU A 983 -10.06 -12.66 14.50
C LEU A 983 -9.73 -11.21 14.88
N LYS A 984 -9.89 -10.85 16.16
CA LYS A 984 -9.54 -9.53 16.70
C LYS A 984 -8.12 -9.47 17.24
N HIS A 985 -7.74 -10.47 18.05
CA HIS A 985 -6.43 -10.49 18.72
C HIS A 985 -5.84 -11.90 18.75
N THR A 986 -4.52 -12.03 18.63
CA THR A 986 -3.77 -13.23 19.02
C THR A 986 -2.87 -12.84 20.18
N LEU A 987 -3.16 -13.37 21.36
CA LEU A 987 -2.42 -13.09 22.60
C LEU A 987 -1.32 -14.13 22.72
N GLU A 988 -0.09 -13.65 22.56
CA GLU A 988 1.15 -14.43 22.68
C GLU A 988 1.86 -14.02 23.97
N GLY A 989 2.46 -14.99 24.67
CA GLY A 989 3.20 -14.70 25.91
C GLY A 989 3.26 -15.84 26.90
N HIS A 990 2.45 -16.90 26.72
CA HIS A 990 2.67 -18.17 27.40
C HIS A 990 3.76 -18.96 26.68
N SER A 991 4.61 -19.67 27.45
CA SER A 991 5.70 -20.49 26.88
C SER A 991 5.31 -21.96 26.68
N ASP A 992 4.08 -22.33 27.06
CA ASP A 992 3.53 -23.68 26.99
C ASP A 992 1.99 -23.62 26.79
N SER A 993 1.33 -24.76 26.59
CA SER A 993 -0.08 -24.82 26.18
C SER A 993 -0.99 -24.08 27.15
N VAL A 994 -1.93 -23.31 26.61
CA VAL A 994 -2.92 -22.57 27.39
C VAL A 994 -4.07 -23.51 27.76
N ILE A 995 -4.31 -23.71 29.05
CA ILE A 995 -5.20 -24.75 29.57
C ILE A 995 -6.60 -24.21 29.85
N SER A 996 -6.70 -23.02 30.42
CA SER A 996 -7.98 -22.39 30.76
C SER A 996 -7.97 -20.90 30.45
N VAL A 997 -9.10 -20.37 29.95
CA VAL A 997 -9.35 -18.95 29.75
C VAL A 997 -10.70 -18.56 30.36
N ALA A 998 -10.79 -17.38 30.96
CA ALA A 998 -12.02 -16.87 31.55
C ALA A 998 -12.16 -15.38 31.35
N PHE A 999 -13.36 -14.92 30.99
CA PHE A 999 -13.66 -13.49 30.99
C PHE A 999 -14.11 -13.03 32.37
N SER A 1000 -13.75 -11.79 32.65
CA SER A 1000 -14.22 -11.07 33.81
C SER A 1000 -15.63 -10.50 33.58
N ASN A 1001 -16.37 -10.17 34.64
CA ASN A 1001 -17.81 -9.87 34.53
C ASN A 1001 -18.15 -8.63 33.69
N ASN A 1002 -17.28 -7.62 33.69
CA ASN A 1002 -17.43 -6.44 32.84
C ASN A 1002 -16.89 -6.67 31.41
N GLY A 1003 -16.34 -7.85 31.11
CA GLY A 1003 -15.76 -8.21 29.82
C GLY A 1003 -14.47 -7.47 29.48
N GLN A 1004 -13.89 -6.69 30.40
CA GLN A 1004 -12.69 -5.87 30.14
C GLN A 1004 -11.39 -6.63 30.37
N LEU A 1005 -11.38 -7.62 31.26
CA LEU A 1005 -10.25 -8.51 31.48
C LEU A 1005 -10.55 -9.95 31.02
N LEU A 1006 -9.52 -10.62 30.53
CA LEU A 1006 -9.45 -12.05 30.28
C LEU A 1006 -8.33 -12.64 31.13
N ALA A 1007 -8.58 -13.72 31.88
CA ALA A 1007 -7.54 -14.49 32.54
C ALA A 1007 -7.20 -15.73 31.73
N SER A 1008 -5.94 -16.16 31.75
CA SER A 1008 -5.48 -17.42 31.17
C SER A 1008 -4.49 -18.15 32.08
N SER A 1009 -4.50 -19.48 32.03
CA SER A 1009 -3.49 -20.35 32.67
C SER A 1009 -2.80 -21.22 31.63
N SER A 1010 -1.56 -21.59 31.90
CA SER A 1010 -0.76 -22.46 31.04
C SER A 1010 0.04 -23.50 31.83
N TYR A 1011 0.51 -24.55 31.14
CA TYR A 1011 1.50 -25.50 31.67
C TYR A 1011 2.84 -24.85 32.03
N ASP A 1012 3.08 -23.60 31.63
CA ASP A 1012 4.25 -22.80 32.04
C ASP A 1012 4.23 -22.39 33.52
N ASN A 1013 3.22 -22.83 34.29
CA ASN A 1013 2.97 -22.47 35.70
C ASN A 1013 2.75 -20.96 35.90
N THR A 1014 2.14 -20.30 34.92
CA THR A 1014 1.72 -18.91 35.06
C THR A 1014 0.24 -18.72 34.78
N ILE A 1015 -0.33 -17.72 35.47
CA ILE A 1015 -1.62 -17.16 35.17
C ILE A 1015 -1.41 -15.75 34.64
N LYS A 1016 -2.03 -15.41 33.51
CA LYS A 1016 -1.90 -14.11 32.86
C LYS A 1016 -3.25 -13.41 32.78
N LEU A 1017 -3.29 -12.12 33.11
CA LEU A 1017 -4.45 -11.26 32.98
C LEU A 1017 -4.23 -10.34 31.78
N TRP A 1018 -5.13 -10.40 30.82
CA TRP A 1018 -5.13 -9.63 29.59
C TRP A 1018 -6.26 -8.62 29.59
N ASP A 1019 -6.04 -7.50 28.95
CA ASP A 1019 -7.09 -6.54 28.63
C ASP A 1019 -7.80 -6.99 27.35
N ALA A 1020 -9.06 -7.37 27.48
CA ALA A 1020 -9.87 -7.98 26.43
C ALA A 1020 -10.14 -7.07 25.22
N ALA A 1021 -10.20 -5.75 25.44
CA ALA A 1021 -10.46 -4.80 24.36
C ALA A 1021 -9.23 -4.56 23.47
N THR A 1022 -8.06 -5.00 23.93
CA THR A 1022 -6.79 -4.49 23.44
C THR A 1022 -5.69 -5.56 23.31
N GLY A 1023 -5.94 -6.75 23.82
CA GLY A 1023 -5.02 -7.89 23.77
C GLY A 1023 -3.77 -7.79 24.67
N THR A 1024 -3.58 -6.72 25.43
CA THR A 1024 -2.33 -6.53 26.18
C THR A 1024 -2.32 -7.27 27.51
N LEU A 1025 -1.19 -7.90 27.85
CA LEU A 1025 -0.94 -8.44 29.18
C LEU A 1025 -0.90 -7.30 30.22
N LYS A 1026 -1.78 -7.37 31.21
CA LYS A 1026 -1.84 -6.44 32.35
C LYS A 1026 -1.00 -6.92 33.52
N HIS A 1027 -1.09 -8.21 33.83
CA HIS A 1027 -0.39 -8.82 34.95
C HIS A 1027 -0.10 -10.30 34.67
N ASP A 1028 1.02 -10.79 35.18
CA ASP A 1028 1.36 -12.20 35.25
C ASP A 1028 1.55 -12.63 36.71
N ILE A 1029 1.17 -13.86 36.99
CA ILE A 1029 1.21 -14.47 38.31
C ILE A 1029 1.90 -15.82 38.14
N SER A 1030 3.13 -15.95 38.63
CA SER A 1030 3.82 -17.24 38.70
C SER A 1030 3.26 -18.08 39.84
N THR A 1031 3.01 -19.35 39.59
CA THR A 1031 2.45 -20.29 40.55
C THR A 1031 3.37 -21.50 40.72
N ASP A 1032 3.36 -22.14 41.89
CA ASP A 1032 4.19 -23.34 42.12
C ASP A 1032 3.65 -24.59 41.40
N HIS A 1033 2.39 -24.53 40.98
CA HIS A 1033 1.66 -25.59 40.31
C HIS A 1033 0.81 -25.03 39.17
N VAL A 1034 0.48 -25.87 38.20
CA VAL A 1034 -0.37 -25.52 37.06
C VAL A 1034 -1.81 -25.29 37.53
N ALA A 1035 -2.34 -24.09 37.26
CA ALA A 1035 -3.77 -23.83 37.38
C ALA A 1035 -4.47 -24.45 36.16
N THR A 1036 -5.37 -25.40 36.39
CA THR A 1036 -6.14 -26.08 35.34
C THR A 1036 -7.52 -25.48 35.15
N ASP A 1037 -7.99 -24.70 36.12
CA ASP A 1037 -9.27 -24.02 36.07
C ASP A 1037 -9.15 -22.60 36.64
N ILE A 1038 -9.84 -21.66 36.00
CA ILE A 1038 -9.81 -20.24 36.34
C ILE A 1038 -11.22 -19.67 36.22
N GLN A 1039 -11.64 -18.92 37.23
CA GLN A 1039 -12.87 -18.16 37.20
C GLN A 1039 -12.71 -16.83 37.93
N PHE A 1040 -13.35 -15.77 37.45
CA PHE A 1040 -13.48 -14.52 38.20
C PHE A 1040 -14.54 -14.66 39.29
N SER A 1041 -14.26 -14.20 40.50
CA SER A 1041 -15.27 -14.14 41.56
C SER A 1041 -16.35 -13.12 41.21
N GLU A 1042 -17.62 -13.50 41.42
CA GLU A 1042 -18.76 -12.63 41.11
C GLU A 1042 -18.93 -11.47 42.09
N GLN A 1043 -18.38 -11.58 43.30
CA GLN A 1043 -18.65 -10.67 44.42
C GLN A 1043 -17.40 -9.99 44.96
N LEU A 1044 -16.23 -10.58 44.77
CA LEU A 1044 -14.96 -10.07 45.25
C LEU A 1044 -14.00 -9.89 44.09
N PRO A 1045 -13.07 -8.94 44.16
CA PRO A 1045 -12.02 -8.74 43.14
C PRO A 1045 -10.94 -9.83 43.29
N LEU A 1046 -11.35 -11.08 43.13
CA LEU A 1046 -10.51 -12.27 43.24
C LEU A 1046 -10.60 -13.10 41.96
N LEU A 1047 -9.46 -13.62 41.51
CA LEU A 1047 -9.39 -14.71 40.56
C LEU A 1047 -9.33 -16.02 41.34
N ILE A 1048 -10.29 -16.91 41.12
CA ILE A 1048 -10.39 -18.20 41.78
C ILE A 1048 -9.82 -19.26 40.84
N THR A 1049 -8.94 -20.10 41.36
CA THR A 1049 -8.35 -21.23 40.63
C THR A 1049 -8.38 -22.50 41.48
N ASN A 1050 -8.11 -23.65 40.87
CA ASN A 1050 -7.98 -24.92 41.59
C ASN A 1050 -6.79 -24.98 42.56
N ILE A 1051 -5.83 -24.05 42.47
CA ILE A 1051 -4.64 -24.00 43.32
C ILE A 1051 -4.65 -22.85 44.34
N GLY A 1052 -5.69 -22.00 44.34
CA GLY A 1052 -5.83 -20.88 45.26
C GLY A 1052 -6.62 -19.71 44.69
N SER A 1053 -6.86 -18.68 45.51
CA SER A 1053 -7.46 -17.42 45.08
C SER A 1053 -6.41 -16.30 45.05
N PHE A 1054 -6.45 -15.49 44.00
CA PHE A 1054 -5.52 -14.39 43.76
C PHE A 1054 -6.26 -13.06 43.77
N ASP A 1055 -5.71 -12.06 44.47
CA ASP A 1055 -6.30 -10.73 44.54
C ASP A 1055 -5.99 -9.91 43.29
N ILE A 1056 -7.03 -9.39 42.65
CA ILE A 1056 -6.96 -8.63 41.40
C ILE A 1056 -7.48 -7.19 41.55
N ARG A 1057 -7.57 -6.67 42.78
CA ARG A 1057 -8.03 -5.29 43.06
C ARG A 1057 -7.30 -4.21 42.28
N ASN A 1058 -6.00 -4.38 42.04
CA ASN A 1058 -5.18 -3.42 41.30
C ASN A 1058 -5.42 -3.45 39.78
N CYS A 1059 -6.27 -4.37 39.30
CA CYS A 1059 -6.56 -4.57 37.88
C CYS A 1059 -7.97 -4.06 37.49
N TYR A 1060 -8.75 -3.51 38.44
CA TYR A 1060 -10.20 -3.35 38.30
C TYR A 1060 -10.71 -1.97 38.76
N GLU A 1061 -11.51 -1.29 37.92
CA GLU A 1061 -12.29 -0.10 38.32
C GLU A 1061 -13.79 -0.45 38.39
N SER A 1062 -14.27 -0.71 39.62
CA SER A 1062 -15.68 -0.86 40.06
C SER A 1062 -16.50 -2.07 39.56
N PHE A 1063 -17.39 -2.56 40.44
CA PHE A 1063 -18.35 -3.63 40.18
C PHE A 1063 -19.70 -3.05 39.73
N SER A 1064 -20.27 -3.60 38.66
CA SER A 1064 -21.70 -3.46 38.36
C SER A 1064 -22.34 -4.84 38.20
N THR A 1065 -23.33 -5.14 39.02
CA THR A 1065 -24.13 -6.36 38.94
C THR A 1065 -25.29 -6.16 37.97
N SER A 1066 -25.30 -6.88 36.84
CA SER A 1066 -26.51 -7.12 36.07
C SER A 1066 -26.87 -8.60 36.16
N SER A 1067 -27.91 -8.92 36.94
CA SER A 1067 -28.54 -10.24 36.87
C SER A 1067 -29.59 -10.20 35.77
N GLU A 1068 -29.28 -10.77 34.60
CA GLU A 1068 -30.31 -11.15 33.65
C GLU A 1068 -30.48 -12.66 33.71
N LYS A 1069 -31.70 -13.08 34.03
CA LYS A 1069 -32.14 -14.47 33.88
C LYS A 1069 -32.16 -14.78 32.38
N VAL A 1070 -31.18 -15.55 31.92
CA VAL A 1070 -31.14 -16.11 30.57
C VAL A 1070 -31.62 -17.56 30.62
N MET A 1071 -32.29 -18.00 29.55
CA MET A 1071 -32.66 -19.40 29.33
C MET A 1071 -31.49 -20.34 29.63
N GLU A 1072 -31.74 -21.39 30.41
CA GLU A 1072 -30.71 -22.28 30.95
C GLU A 1072 -30.30 -23.32 29.90
N ILE A 1073 -29.62 -22.88 28.83
CA ILE A 1073 -28.95 -23.76 27.88
C ILE A 1073 -27.56 -24.09 28.44
N SER A 1074 -27.22 -25.36 28.54
CA SER A 1074 -25.92 -25.82 29.08
C SER A 1074 -25.47 -27.11 28.40
N LEU A 1075 -24.23 -27.54 28.66
CA LEU A 1075 -23.68 -28.79 28.12
C LEU A 1075 -23.47 -29.81 29.25
N ALA A 1076 -24.21 -30.91 29.22
CA ALA A 1076 -24.10 -31.98 30.20
C ALA A 1076 -23.18 -33.11 29.70
N ALA A 1077 -22.13 -33.41 30.49
CA ALA A 1077 -21.14 -34.45 30.22
C ALA A 1077 -20.41 -34.34 28.87
N GLY A 1078 -20.33 -33.14 28.29
CA GLY A 1078 -19.68 -32.90 27.00
C GLY A 1078 -20.39 -33.57 25.80
N ARG A 1079 -21.59 -34.11 26.00
CA ARG A 1079 -22.29 -34.94 24.99
C ARG A 1079 -23.75 -34.56 24.79
N TRP A 1080 -24.35 -33.85 25.74
CA TRP A 1080 -25.73 -33.39 25.64
C TRP A 1080 -25.79 -31.87 25.72
N VAL A 1081 -26.54 -31.23 24.82
CA VAL A 1081 -27.07 -29.89 25.05
C VAL A 1081 -28.33 -30.05 25.88
N THR A 1082 -28.36 -29.40 27.04
CA THR A 1082 -29.49 -29.35 27.94
C THR A 1082 -30.19 -28.00 27.85
N VAL A 1083 -31.53 -27.99 27.86
CA VAL A 1083 -32.35 -26.78 27.91
C VAL A 1083 -33.21 -26.87 29.16
N GLN A 1084 -33.14 -25.88 30.05
CA GLN A 1084 -33.85 -25.90 31.35
C GLN A 1084 -33.54 -27.18 32.17
N GLY A 1085 -32.29 -27.66 32.09
CA GLY A 1085 -31.83 -28.86 32.78
C GLY A 1085 -32.27 -30.20 32.17
N GLN A 1086 -33.08 -30.20 31.10
CA GLN A 1086 -33.48 -31.42 30.39
C GLN A 1086 -32.53 -31.70 29.22
N ARG A 1087 -32.18 -32.97 28.99
CA ARG A 1087 -31.28 -33.40 27.90
C ARG A 1087 -32.04 -33.43 26.58
N GLU A 1088 -31.83 -32.41 25.75
CA GLU A 1088 -32.57 -32.23 24.50
C GLU A 1088 -31.81 -32.72 23.26
N VAL A 1089 -30.51 -32.46 23.16
CA VAL A 1089 -29.71 -32.79 21.95
C VAL A 1089 -28.47 -33.59 22.31
N TRP A 1090 -28.32 -34.81 21.79
CA TRP A 1090 -27.07 -35.57 21.87
C TRP A 1090 -26.13 -35.14 20.74
N LEU A 1091 -24.93 -34.66 21.08
CA LEU A 1091 -23.93 -34.25 20.11
C LEU A 1091 -23.30 -35.48 19.42
N PRO A 1092 -23.15 -35.49 18.09
CA PRO A 1092 -22.40 -36.54 17.40
C PRO A 1092 -20.91 -36.54 17.79
N PRO A 1093 -20.18 -37.66 17.64
CA PRO A 1093 -18.76 -37.74 18.01
C PRO A 1093 -17.85 -36.67 17.41
N ASN A 1094 -18.14 -36.19 16.20
CA ASN A 1094 -17.36 -35.15 15.52
C ASN A 1094 -17.52 -33.76 16.17
N TYR A 1095 -18.53 -33.57 17.02
CA TYR A 1095 -18.79 -32.35 17.78
C TYR A 1095 -18.50 -32.53 19.26
N TYR A 1096 -17.78 -33.59 19.67
CA TYR A 1096 -17.35 -33.73 21.05
C TYR A 1096 -16.32 -32.65 21.39
N PRO A 1097 -16.67 -31.68 22.25
CA PRO A 1097 -15.77 -30.61 22.59
C PRO A 1097 -14.67 -31.14 23.49
N GLN A 1098 -13.46 -30.63 23.29
CA GLN A 1098 -12.46 -30.62 24.35
C GLN A 1098 -12.77 -29.52 25.37
N SER A 1099 -13.34 -28.41 24.89
CA SER A 1099 -13.89 -27.34 25.73
C SER A 1099 -15.15 -26.75 25.11
N SER A 1100 -16.06 -26.25 25.94
CA SER A 1100 -17.30 -25.66 25.48
C SER A 1100 -17.73 -24.49 26.35
N THR A 1101 -18.36 -23.49 25.75
CA THR A 1101 -18.99 -22.37 26.46
C THR A 1101 -20.33 -22.03 25.83
N VAL A 1102 -21.23 -21.44 26.61
CA VAL A 1102 -22.57 -21.07 26.17
C VAL A 1102 -22.84 -19.62 26.54
N LYS A 1103 -23.37 -18.85 25.59
CA LYS A 1103 -23.88 -17.50 25.83
C LYS A 1103 -25.21 -17.34 25.08
N ASP A 1104 -26.25 -17.01 25.83
CA ASP A 1104 -27.62 -16.89 25.33
C ASP A 1104 -28.07 -18.15 24.57
N SER A 1105 -28.34 -18.02 23.28
CA SER A 1105 -28.70 -19.12 22.37
C SER A 1105 -27.52 -19.66 21.56
N THR A 1106 -26.28 -19.31 21.90
CA THR A 1106 -25.08 -19.66 21.13
C THR A 1106 -24.13 -20.52 21.95
N ILE A 1107 -23.66 -21.61 21.37
CA ILE A 1107 -22.71 -22.56 21.95
C ILE A 1107 -21.42 -22.50 21.13
N ALA A 1108 -20.27 -22.37 21.79
CA ALA A 1108 -18.97 -22.51 21.15
C ALA A 1108 -18.30 -23.80 21.64
N LEU A 1109 -17.74 -24.58 20.71
CA LEU A 1109 -17.10 -25.87 20.95
C LEU A 1109 -15.69 -25.87 20.39
N GLY A 1110 -14.68 -25.99 21.26
CA GLY A 1110 -13.28 -26.18 20.87
C GLY A 1110 -12.97 -27.65 20.56
N SER A 1111 -12.26 -27.91 19.46
CA SER A 1111 -11.88 -29.26 19.03
C SER A 1111 -10.39 -29.56 19.23
N THR A 1112 -10.02 -30.83 19.11
CA THR A 1112 -8.62 -31.27 19.09
C THR A 1112 -7.86 -30.90 17.83
N SER A 1113 -8.56 -30.43 16.79
CA SER A 1113 -7.97 -29.99 15.52
C SER A 1113 -7.62 -28.50 15.48
N GLY A 1114 -7.77 -27.77 16.59
CA GLY A 1114 -7.56 -26.32 16.64
C GLY A 1114 -8.73 -25.50 16.09
N ARG A 1115 -9.89 -26.11 15.90
CA ARG A 1115 -11.09 -25.44 15.38
C ARG A 1115 -12.04 -25.08 16.51
N VAL A 1116 -12.76 -23.97 16.34
CA VAL A 1116 -13.87 -23.60 17.23
C VAL A 1116 -15.17 -23.56 16.41
N ALA A 1117 -16.08 -24.50 16.69
CA ALA A 1117 -17.39 -24.54 16.06
C ALA A 1117 -18.38 -23.68 16.85
N ILE A 1118 -19.12 -22.80 16.18
CA ILE A 1118 -20.18 -21.99 16.78
C ILE A 1118 -21.53 -22.53 16.33
N ILE A 1119 -22.35 -22.95 17.29
CA ILE A 1119 -23.67 -23.53 17.10
C ILE A 1119 -24.72 -22.56 17.65
N ALA A 1120 -25.75 -22.25 16.85
CA ALA A 1120 -26.89 -21.47 17.31
C ALA A 1120 -28.07 -22.40 17.60
N VAL A 1121 -28.64 -22.29 18.81
CA VAL A 1121 -29.77 -23.09 19.29
C VAL A 1121 -30.97 -22.17 19.49
N SER A 1122 -31.96 -22.27 18.61
CA SER A 1122 -33.24 -21.59 18.80
C SER A 1122 -34.21 -22.54 19.47
N VAL A 1123 -34.63 -22.24 20.69
CA VAL A 1123 -35.78 -22.89 21.32
C VAL A 1123 -37.02 -22.16 20.80
N MET A 1124 -37.88 -22.87 20.07
CA MET A 1124 -39.18 -22.33 19.62
C MET A 1124 -40.18 -22.25 20.76
#